data_AF-A0A356R7H6-F1
#
_entry.id   AF-A0A356R7H6-F1
#
_cell.length_a   1.000
_cell.length_b   1.000
_cell.length_c   1.000
_cell.angle_alpha   90.00
_cell.angle_beta   90.00
_cell.angle_gamma   90.00
#
_symmetry.space_group_name_H-M   'P 1'
#
loop_
_entity.id
_entity.type
_entity.pdbx_description
1 polymer ?
#
loop_
_entity_poly.entity_id
_entity_poly.type
_entity_poly.pdbx_seq_one_letter_code
_entity_poly.pdbx_strand_id
1 'polypeptide(L)'
;MTRDQWEQRNQEEQFYSDLFVRSGTWSTPEPNTDEQMRWEKIKGFLPKIIENLNHAPGQLLRILDVGCGRGWLTNLLSDYGYCEGIDPVKTVVDYGQKLFPKLTFHAGFLDELFTRKEFRPYDLIVSSEVIEHIPHARKPEFVHALQQLLTPNGAVILTTPRREVWEQWSSVSTPNQPIEDWVTESDLLKLFRERGFYEIGMDRIYFDLPKFQYVSAPPKGGEPASSTIIALYQIWAFGNGIGFQGLFDYKGLDVESLPILQPLDGKKTFTSFQKPTPSPVNSEDMGITSQPRNPLVSVILPTFNRRDTLKMALESIIQQTFTDYEVIVVNDAGMNVDDIVTSFNARNNVTSIRHGRNRGLAAARNSGLGVARGKYIAYLDDDDRYACNHLETLVTFLERNPCQVAYSDAWRVSQRKEHDKYIEIQRDVPYSQDFNPDMLLITNCFPVLCVIHEKSCLNKSGVFDESLTTHEDWDLWIRLSRHYAFAHIKQITAEFTWRNDGSSMSSHLSKDFLRTRRLIYQKYDEYFRLQPHLIPIREQELRDLESRDKSHLFECSIIIPVFNKMDLTRQCLMHLVKVTTGISYEVVIVDNDSSDGTGEFLDTLGGDVQILRNSTNLGFAKACNQGARAARGKHLVFLNNDTIPRDGWLQALIEEVDTHSDVDVVGSKLLYPDNTIQHAGAVISRQHLTPYHLFQGVPESLPAANTRKELQAVTAACMLVRKETFEKAGGFDEGFVNGFEDIDFCLKVRQMGRKVVYQPKSCLYHLESQSPGRKQHDEPNAQRFVSHWEHKWLVDEDLVAYQNGYIIQQEFSEGQLRAQLTPKDQVADLAPWQRVVDLQQWLLGRECEVLAKTSDSQKIYNMLVDAEAWPNDIGILEWTGRVCSILQCEQEAVRFWTKLLTLGDHPNARLGLARAHLKWGNLDEAQKHLDVWKRAFTPRAEGWTLQGILSMQRQDYSQAKKAFGQSLAIDAADQKAHLGLGMACMGRGETAECFNIFGQVLLADPDNVEAMRGLIQAGTAMQSWEALAGSLTRFVERNPADCDMRFALAGVQLRAGQPDSAKRQFEMLSLLKPDLEGLNELEALLRTALVDRHAMAT
;
A
#
# COMPACT_ATOMS: atom_id res chain seq x y z
N MET A 1 23.72 -39.23 30.88
CA MET A 1 22.73 -39.05 31.96
C MET A 1 23.48 -38.72 33.25
N THR A 2 23.27 -37.55 33.84
CA THR A 2 23.77 -37.16 35.18
C THR A 2 22.88 -37.75 36.29
N ARG A 3 23.29 -37.67 37.57
CA ARG A 3 22.47 -38.14 38.70
C ARG A 3 21.13 -37.43 38.78
N ASP A 4 21.11 -36.13 38.51
CA ASP A 4 19.88 -35.33 38.42
C ASP A 4 18.98 -35.82 37.27
N GLN A 5 19.56 -36.13 36.11
CA GLN A 5 18.81 -36.71 34.97
C GLN A 5 18.27 -38.13 35.25
N TRP A 6 18.89 -38.89 36.17
CA TRP A 6 18.42 -40.22 36.59
C TRP A 6 17.32 -40.13 37.67
N GLU A 7 17.47 -39.24 38.66
CA GLU A 7 16.46 -39.00 39.69
C GLU A 7 15.19 -38.37 39.11
N GLN A 8 15.34 -37.44 38.16
CA GLN A 8 14.22 -36.82 37.41
C GLN A 8 13.48 -37.85 36.54
N ARG A 9 14.22 -38.74 35.87
CA ARG A 9 13.64 -39.86 35.10
C ARG A 9 12.86 -40.86 35.97
N ASN A 10 13.36 -41.20 37.16
CA ASN A 10 12.64 -42.08 38.09
C ASN A 10 11.35 -41.43 38.63
N GLN A 11 11.35 -40.11 38.86
CA GLN A 11 10.16 -39.37 39.28
C GLN A 11 9.11 -39.29 38.16
N GLU A 12 9.53 -39.08 36.91
CA GLU A 12 8.67 -39.12 35.72
C GLU A 12 8.05 -40.51 35.50
N GLU A 13 8.86 -41.57 35.56
CA GLU A 13 8.37 -42.96 35.41
C GLU A 13 7.34 -43.33 36.51
N GLN A 14 7.57 -42.88 37.75
CA GLN A 14 6.63 -43.12 38.84
C GLN A 14 5.33 -42.32 38.66
N PHE A 15 5.41 -41.06 38.23
CA PHE A 15 4.24 -40.22 37.96
C PHE A 15 3.33 -40.84 36.89
N TYR A 16 3.88 -41.19 35.72
CA TYR A 16 3.08 -41.78 34.63
C TYR A 16 2.58 -43.18 34.97
N SER A 17 3.34 -43.96 35.75
CA SER A 17 2.84 -45.24 36.27
C SER A 17 1.65 -45.05 37.22
N ASP A 18 1.68 -44.04 38.10
CA ASP A 18 0.57 -43.77 39.00
C ASP A 18 -0.66 -43.24 38.23
N LEU A 19 -0.44 -42.39 37.21
CA LEU A 19 -1.49 -41.84 36.37
C LEU A 19 -2.17 -42.92 35.51
N PHE A 20 -1.43 -43.69 34.72
CA PHE A 20 -2.04 -44.62 33.74
C PHE A 20 -2.32 -46.02 34.28
N VAL A 21 -1.67 -46.46 35.37
CA VAL A 21 -1.84 -47.82 35.91
C VAL A 21 -2.68 -47.84 37.18
N ARG A 22 -2.59 -46.80 38.04
CA ARG A 22 -3.21 -46.80 39.37
C ARG A 22 -4.42 -45.86 39.52
N SER A 23 -4.57 -44.87 38.64
CA SER A 23 -5.68 -43.92 38.69
C SER A 23 -7.02 -44.56 38.30
N GLY A 24 -8.08 -44.37 39.09
CA GLY A 24 -9.42 -44.89 38.74
C GLY A 24 -10.02 -44.30 37.46
N THR A 25 -9.60 -43.10 37.06
CA THR A 25 -10.15 -42.39 35.88
C THR A 25 -9.33 -42.60 34.62
N TRP A 26 -8.00 -42.78 34.76
CA TRP A 26 -7.06 -42.84 33.64
C TRP A 26 -6.49 -44.23 33.38
N SER A 27 -6.90 -45.26 34.12
CA SER A 27 -6.45 -46.65 33.94
C SER A 27 -7.46 -47.56 33.20
N THR A 28 -8.61 -47.03 32.80
CA THR A 28 -9.69 -47.77 32.12
C THR A 28 -9.39 -47.97 30.63
N PRO A 29 -9.83 -49.06 29.98
CA PRO A 29 -9.58 -49.26 28.54
C PRO A 29 -10.28 -48.23 27.65
N GLU A 30 -11.40 -47.66 28.09
CA GLU A 30 -12.14 -46.64 27.34
C GLU A 30 -11.55 -45.23 27.55
N PRO A 31 -11.67 -44.33 26.55
CA PRO A 31 -11.29 -42.92 26.70
C PRO A 31 -12.18 -42.18 27.70
N ASN A 32 -11.61 -41.24 28.44
CA ASN A 32 -12.37 -40.27 29.23
C ASN A 32 -12.96 -39.15 28.34
N THR A 33 -13.70 -38.21 28.93
CA THR A 33 -14.36 -37.12 28.17
C THR A 33 -13.38 -36.28 27.35
N ASP A 34 -12.21 -35.94 27.89
CA ASP A 34 -11.22 -35.12 27.22
C ASP A 34 -10.55 -35.88 26.07
N GLU A 35 -10.22 -37.15 26.32
CA GLU A 35 -9.70 -38.09 25.32
C GLU A 35 -10.70 -38.34 24.19
N GLN A 36 -11.99 -38.46 24.49
CA GLN A 36 -13.05 -38.61 23.50
C GLN A 36 -13.18 -37.36 22.61
N MET A 37 -13.11 -36.17 23.20
CA MET A 37 -13.13 -34.92 22.42
C MET A 37 -11.93 -34.83 21.47
N ARG A 38 -10.74 -35.26 21.90
CA ARG A 38 -9.56 -35.36 21.02
C ARG A 38 -9.75 -36.40 19.92
N TRP A 39 -10.30 -37.57 20.25
CA TRP A 39 -10.57 -38.61 19.27
C TRP A 39 -11.49 -38.14 18.15
N GLU A 40 -12.59 -37.44 18.45
CA GLU A 40 -13.51 -36.95 17.40
C GLU A 40 -12.79 -35.99 16.42
N LYS A 41 -11.84 -35.19 16.90
CA LYS A 41 -11.01 -34.33 16.05
C LYS A 41 -9.99 -35.12 15.23
N ILE A 42 -9.27 -36.05 15.85
CA ILE A 42 -8.30 -36.93 15.18
C ILE A 42 -9.00 -37.74 14.07
N LYS A 43 -10.14 -38.35 14.39
CA LYS A 43 -10.97 -39.13 13.48
C LYS A 43 -11.45 -38.33 12.28
N GLY A 44 -11.73 -37.03 12.46
CA GLY A 44 -12.12 -36.11 11.38
C GLY A 44 -11.05 -35.95 10.30
N PHE A 45 -9.76 -36.13 10.63
CA PHE A 45 -8.66 -36.02 9.66
C PHE A 45 -8.36 -37.32 8.91
N LEU A 46 -8.74 -38.49 9.45
CA LEU A 46 -8.38 -39.79 8.88
C LEU A 46 -8.85 -39.97 7.42
N PRO A 47 -10.09 -39.62 7.01
CA PRO A 47 -10.51 -39.79 5.62
C PRO A 47 -9.65 -39.00 4.62
N LYS A 48 -9.31 -37.76 4.97
CA LYS A 48 -8.48 -36.87 4.13
C LYS A 48 -7.04 -37.38 4.01
N ILE A 49 -6.50 -37.94 5.08
CA ILE A 49 -5.15 -38.53 5.07
C ILE A 49 -5.13 -39.81 4.23
N ILE A 50 -6.13 -40.69 4.39
CA ILE A 50 -6.23 -41.94 3.63
C ILE A 50 -6.31 -41.65 2.12
N GLU A 51 -7.09 -40.64 1.72
CA GLU A 51 -7.20 -40.22 0.31
C GLU A 51 -5.85 -39.75 -0.26
N ASN A 52 -5.06 -38.99 0.53
CA ASN A 52 -3.77 -38.45 0.11
C ASN A 52 -2.66 -39.50 -0.03
N LEU A 53 -2.76 -40.63 0.68
CA LEU A 53 -1.70 -41.64 0.71
C LEU A 53 -1.58 -42.45 -0.58
N ASN A 54 -2.53 -42.35 -1.53
CA ASN A 54 -2.51 -43.05 -2.83
C ASN A 54 -2.39 -44.59 -2.70
N HIS A 55 -2.94 -45.16 -1.63
CA HIS A 55 -2.95 -46.61 -1.39
C HIS A 55 -3.90 -47.35 -2.35
N ALA A 56 -3.57 -48.60 -2.69
CA ALA A 56 -4.48 -49.44 -3.47
C ALA A 56 -5.74 -49.79 -2.65
N PRO A 57 -6.92 -49.96 -3.29
CA PRO A 57 -8.14 -50.33 -2.59
C PRO A 57 -7.95 -51.61 -1.75
N GLY A 58 -8.10 -51.51 -0.42
CA GLY A 58 -7.97 -52.62 0.52
C GLY A 58 -6.61 -52.74 1.23
N GLN A 59 -5.65 -51.85 0.96
CA GLN A 59 -4.39 -51.77 1.70
C GLN A 59 -4.63 -51.14 3.08
N LEU A 60 -4.21 -51.83 4.16
CA LEU A 60 -4.33 -51.34 5.54
C LEU A 60 -3.17 -50.38 5.85
N LEU A 61 -3.47 -49.28 6.55
CA LEU A 61 -2.44 -48.31 6.97
C LEU A 61 -1.49 -48.94 7.98
N ARG A 62 -0.23 -48.50 7.99
CA ARG A 62 0.66 -48.73 9.13
C ARG A 62 0.73 -47.48 10.00
N ILE A 63 0.27 -47.59 11.24
CA ILE A 63 0.01 -46.45 12.13
C ILE A 63 0.89 -46.57 13.39
N LEU A 64 1.55 -45.48 13.77
CA LEU A 64 2.26 -45.36 15.06
C LEU A 64 1.54 -44.38 15.98
N ASP A 65 1.21 -44.82 17.19
CA ASP A 65 0.72 -43.97 18.29
C ASP A 65 1.89 -43.62 19.23
N VAL A 66 2.33 -42.37 19.20
CA VAL A 66 3.48 -41.86 19.96
C VAL A 66 3.01 -41.30 21.29
N GLY A 67 3.62 -41.76 22.38
CA GLY A 67 3.14 -41.45 23.73
C GLY A 67 1.83 -42.19 24.01
N CYS A 68 1.76 -43.47 23.63
CA CYS A 68 0.50 -44.23 23.60
C CYS A 68 -0.15 -44.40 24.99
N GLY A 69 0.58 -44.14 26.08
CA GLY A 69 0.09 -44.32 27.44
C GLY A 69 -0.45 -45.74 27.62
N ARG A 70 -1.69 -45.86 28.11
CA ARG A 70 -2.36 -47.17 28.29
C ARG A 70 -2.87 -47.82 27.00
N GLY A 71 -2.71 -47.18 25.84
CA GLY A 71 -3.04 -47.76 24.54
C GLY A 71 -4.50 -47.59 24.06
N TRP A 72 -5.29 -46.71 24.68
CA TRP A 72 -6.69 -46.48 24.26
C TRP A 72 -6.77 -45.93 22.83
N LEU A 73 -5.91 -44.97 22.48
CA LEU A 73 -5.87 -44.36 21.15
C LEU A 73 -5.32 -45.35 20.12
N THR A 74 -4.28 -46.10 20.48
CA THR A 74 -3.75 -47.22 19.69
C THR A 74 -4.86 -48.22 19.32
N ASN A 75 -5.76 -48.53 20.28
CA ASN A 75 -6.89 -49.42 20.04
C ASN A 75 -7.92 -48.83 19.07
N LEU A 76 -8.28 -47.56 19.22
CA LEU A 76 -9.21 -46.90 18.29
C LEU A 76 -8.62 -46.74 16.86
N LEU A 77 -7.33 -46.48 16.76
CA LEU A 77 -6.62 -46.40 15.47
C LEU A 77 -6.49 -47.76 14.78
N SER A 78 -6.55 -48.87 15.52
CA SER A 78 -6.46 -50.23 14.95
C SER A 78 -7.63 -50.59 14.01
N ASP A 79 -8.75 -49.86 14.09
CA ASP A 79 -9.86 -49.97 13.13
C ASP A 79 -9.48 -49.49 11.71
N TYR A 80 -8.40 -48.72 11.59
CA TYR A 80 -7.96 -48.07 10.35
C TYR A 80 -6.67 -48.69 9.78
N GLY A 81 -6.03 -49.62 10.49
CA GLY A 81 -4.80 -50.24 10.02
C GLY A 81 -4.04 -51.03 11.09
N TYR A 82 -2.83 -51.48 10.73
CA TYR A 82 -1.87 -52.06 11.66
C TYR A 82 -1.31 -50.97 12.56
N CYS A 83 -1.79 -50.92 13.79
CA CYS A 83 -1.40 -49.91 14.78
C CYS A 83 -0.43 -50.47 15.81
N GLU A 84 0.64 -49.73 16.06
CA GLU A 84 1.63 -49.98 17.10
C GLU A 84 1.70 -48.76 18.03
N GLY A 85 1.83 -48.96 19.34
CA GLY A 85 2.03 -47.89 20.31
C GLY A 85 3.48 -47.83 20.81
N ILE A 86 4.00 -46.64 21.09
CA ILE A 86 5.29 -46.46 21.76
C ILE A 86 5.19 -45.48 22.92
N ASP A 87 5.80 -45.84 24.05
CA ASP A 87 5.89 -44.99 25.24
C ASP A 87 7.23 -45.23 25.96
N PRO A 88 7.90 -44.18 26.49
CA PRO A 88 9.17 -44.35 27.19
C PRO A 88 9.02 -45.08 28.54
N VAL A 89 7.83 -45.16 29.13
CA VAL A 89 7.61 -45.73 30.47
C VAL A 89 7.19 -47.20 30.37
N LYS A 90 8.14 -48.10 30.63
CA LYS A 90 7.92 -49.55 30.48
C LYS A 90 6.71 -50.09 31.25
N THR A 91 6.45 -49.60 32.46
CA THR A 91 5.31 -50.06 33.29
C THR A 91 3.96 -49.70 32.67
N VAL A 92 3.88 -48.57 31.94
CA VAL A 92 2.70 -48.12 31.22
C VAL A 92 2.49 -48.96 29.96
N VAL A 93 3.56 -49.26 29.22
CA VAL A 93 3.56 -50.19 28.07
C VAL A 93 3.11 -51.60 28.50
N ASP A 94 3.69 -52.14 29.57
CA ASP A 94 3.32 -53.46 30.09
C ASP A 94 1.83 -53.51 30.52
N TYR A 95 1.27 -52.37 30.96
CA TYR A 95 -0.13 -52.25 31.31
C TYR A 95 -1.04 -52.14 30.08
N GLY A 96 -0.69 -51.32 29.08
CA GLY A 96 -1.39 -51.25 27.80
C GLY A 96 -1.42 -52.60 27.08
N GLN A 97 -0.31 -53.34 27.10
CA GLN A 97 -0.23 -54.69 26.55
C GLN A 97 -1.16 -55.69 27.26
N LYS A 98 -1.43 -55.51 28.56
CA LYS A 98 -2.42 -56.31 29.30
C LYS A 98 -3.86 -55.95 28.94
N LEU A 99 -4.14 -54.66 28.74
CA LEU A 99 -5.48 -54.19 28.33
C LEU A 99 -5.81 -54.61 26.89
N PHE A 100 -4.84 -54.52 25.99
CA PHE A 100 -5.00 -54.78 24.55
C PHE A 100 -4.02 -55.85 24.07
N PRO A 101 -4.20 -57.13 24.44
CA PRO A 101 -3.24 -58.21 24.18
C PRO A 101 -3.05 -58.55 22.70
N LYS A 102 -3.87 -57.99 21.80
CA LYS A 102 -3.79 -58.17 20.34
C LYS A 102 -3.00 -57.08 19.62
N LEU A 103 -2.69 -55.98 20.30
CA LEU A 103 -1.92 -54.87 19.75
C LEU A 103 -0.46 -54.99 20.17
N THR A 104 0.41 -54.30 19.44
CA THR A 104 1.86 -54.28 19.72
C THR A 104 2.23 -52.95 20.37
N PHE A 105 2.90 -53.02 21.51
CA PHE A 105 3.41 -51.84 22.21
C PHE A 105 4.92 -51.95 22.45
N HIS A 106 5.60 -50.81 22.36
CA HIS A 106 7.05 -50.69 22.50
C HIS A 106 7.41 -49.78 23.65
N ALA A 107 8.30 -50.25 24.54
CA ALA A 107 8.93 -49.40 25.54
C ALA A 107 10.23 -48.83 24.95
N GLY A 108 10.33 -47.50 24.86
CA GLY A 108 11.53 -46.83 24.34
C GLY A 108 11.25 -45.46 23.72
N PHE A 109 12.29 -44.88 23.11
CA PHE A 109 12.22 -43.59 22.40
C PHE A 109 12.11 -43.77 20.88
N LEU A 110 11.70 -42.71 20.16
CA LEU A 110 11.46 -42.76 18.71
C LEU A 110 12.71 -43.13 17.90
N ASP A 111 13.90 -42.74 18.36
CA ASP A 111 15.18 -43.04 17.73
C ASP A 111 15.54 -44.54 17.80
N GLU A 112 14.97 -45.28 18.75
CA GLU A 112 15.15 -46.73 18.85
C GLU A 112 14.30 -47.51 17.83
N LEU A 113 13.28 -46.89 17.22
CA LEU A 113 12.44 -47.56 16.23
C LEU A 113 13.16 -47.70 14.88
N PHE A 114 13.83 -46.64 14.40
CA PHE A 114 14.49 -46.66 13.09
C PHE A 114 15.73 -47.57 13.04
N THR A 115 16.31 -47.92 14.20
CA THR A 115 17.51 -48.76 14.30
C THR A 115 17.21 -50.26 14.34
N ARG A 116 15.93 -50.66 14.31
CA ARG A 116 15.53 -52.07 14.35
C ARG A 116 15.77 -52.75 13.00
N LYS A 117 16.26 -53.99 13.04
CA LYS A 117 16.55 -54.80 11.83
C LYS A 117 15.36 -54.98 10.89
N GLU A 118 14.14 -54.90 11.41
CA GLU A 118 12.89 -55.10 10.66
C GLU A 118 12.07 -53.82 10.51
N PHE A 119 12.67 -52.64 10.73
CA PHE A 119 11.98 -51.37 10.64
C PHE A 119 11.40 -51.15 9.23
N ARG A 120 10.12 -50.76 9.20
CA ARG A 120 9.46 -50.19 8.03
C ARG A 120 8.98 -48.78 8.40
N PRO A 121 8.85 -47.84 7.44
CA PRO A 121 8.22 -46.54 7.72
C PRO A 121 6.71 -46.68 8.01
N TYR A 122 6.11 -45.66 8.61
CA TYR A 122 4.69 -45.56 8.93
C TYR A 122 3.97 -44.65 7.94
N ASP A 123 2.73 -44.99 7.60
CA ASP A 123 1.86 -44.16 6.75
C ASP A 123 1.25 -43.00 7.54
N LEU A 124 0.96 -43.24 8.82
CA LEU A 124 0.39 -42.27 9.74
C LEU A 124 1.08 -42.36 11.10
N ILE A 125 1.49 -41.22 11.64
CA ILE A 125 1.90 -41.11 13.04
C ILE A 125 0.90 -40.21 13.76
N VAL A 126 0.37 -40.66 14.90
CA VAL A 126 -0.49 -39.86 15.77
C VAL A 126 0.26 -39.58 17.06
N SER A 127 0.31 -38.32 17.47
CA SER A 127 1.02 -37.85 18.67
C SER A 127 0.07 -36.96 19.47
N SER A 128 -0.65 -37.56 20.40
CA SER A 128 -1.64 -36.85 21.22
C SER A 128 -1.03 -36.45 22.57
N GLU A 129 -0.85 -35.15 22.82
CA GLU A 129 -0.31 -34.61 24.08
C GLU A 129 1.09 -35.12 24.44
N VAL A 130 2.04 -34.95 23.51
CA VAL A 130 3.44 -35.37 23.71
C VAL A 130 4.40 -34.19 23.60
N ILE A 131 4.19 -33.29 22.64
CA ILE A 131 5.17 -32.26 22.29
C ILE A 131 5.31 -31.20 23.39
N GLU A 132 4.28 -31.00 24.21
CA GLU A 132 4.30 -30.15 25.39
C GLU A 132 5.14 -30.72 26.52
N HIS A 133 5.39 -32.04 26.53
CA HIS A 133 6.27 -32.71 27.48
C HIS A 133 7.71 -32.79 26.98
N ILE A 134 8.01 -32.14 25.85
CA ILE A 134 9.36 -32.03 25.28
C ILE A 134 9.86 -30.60 25.47
N PRO A 135 11.03 -30.39 26.10
CA PRO A 135 11.60 -29.05 26.24
C PRO A 135 11.73 -28.32 24.91
N HIS A 136 11.44 -27.01 24.88
CA HIS A 136 11.43 -26.19 23.67
C HIS A 136 12.67 -26.40 22.78
N ALA A 137 13.86 -26.48 23.37
CA ALA A 137 15.12 -26.67 22.66
C ALA A 137 15.21 -28.01 21.88
N ARG A 138 14.41 -29.02 22.24
CA ARG A 138 14.42 -30.37 21.66
C ARG A 138 13.22 -30.65 20.74
N LYS A 139 12.23 -29.76 20.67
CA LYS A 139 11.08 -29.88 19.75
C LYS A 139 11.52 -30.05 18.27
N PRO A 140 12.58 -29.38 17.76
CA PRO A 140 13.07 -29.63 16.40
C PRO A 140 13.67 -31.02 16.18
N GLU A 141 14.20 -31.67 17.22
CA GLU A 141 14.70 -33.06 17.16
C GLU A 141 13.52 -34.03 17.11
N PHE A 142 12.48 -33.77 17.90
CA PHE A 142 11.25 -34.56 17.92
C PHE A 142 10.55 -34.57 16.55
N VAL A 143 10.31 -33.40 15.94
CA VAL A 143 9.67 -33.33 14.61
C VAL A 143 10.55 -33.96 13.53
N HIS A 144 11.88 -33.90 13.67
CA HIS A 144 12.78 -34.62 12.77
C HIS A 144 12.66 -36.14 12.92
N ALA A 145 12.56 -36.66 14.14
CA ALA A 145 12.34 -38.08 14.37
C ALA A 145 11.00 -38.56 13.77
N LEU A 146 9.92 -37.78 13.92
CA LEU A 146 8.63 -38.08 13.28
C LEU A 146 8.78 -38.18 11.75
N GLN A 147 9.50 -37.24 11.13
CA GLN A 147 9.75 -37.26 9.69
C GLN A 147 10.50 -38.51 9.23
N GLN A 148 11.52 -38.93 9.98
CA GLN A 148 12.33 -40.12 9.64
C GLN A 148 11.53 -41.42 9.72
N LEU A 149 10.48 -41.44 10.56
CA LEU A 149 9.64 -42.61 10.75
C LEU A 149 8.53 -42.73 9.69
N LEU A 150 8.29 -41.69 8.88
CA LEU A 150 7.21 -41.67 7.89
C LEU A 150 7.62 -42.21 6.53
N THR A 151 6.65 -42.74 5.80
CA THR A 151 6.75 -42.89 4.35
C THR A 151 6.89 -41.50 3.67
N PRO A 152 7.38 -41.43 2.42
CA PRO A 152 7.50 -40.14 1.71
C PRO A 152 6.19 -39.35 1.62
N ASN A 153 5.05 -40.05 1.53
CA ASN A 153 3.71 -39.45 1.50
C ASN A 153 3.00 -39.51 2.87
N GLY A 154 3.69 -39.97 3.91
CA GLY A 154 3.13 -40.20 5.23
C GLY A 154 2.62 -38.92 5.90
N ALA A 155 1.73 -39.06 6.88
CA ALA A 155 1.16 -37.93 7.61
C ALA A 155 1.37 -38.02 9.12
N VAL A 156 1.36 -36.87 9.79
CA VAL A 156 1.33 -36.74 11.25
C VAL A 156 0.02 -36.08 11.67
N ILE A 157 -0.67 -36.65 12.66
CA ILE A 157 -1.69 -35.92 13.42
C ILE A 157 -1.11 -35.62 14.81
N LEU A 158 -1.12 -34.36 15.23
CA LEU A 158 -0.61 -33.93 16.52
C LEU A 158 -1.66 -33.14 17.29
N THR A 159 -1.83 -33.42 18.57
CA THR A 159 -2.66 -32.60 19.48
C THR A 159 -1.79 -32.02 20.59
N THR A 160 -1.96 -30.74 20.92
CA THR A 160 -1.25 -30.08 22.03
C THR A 160 -2.11 -28.93 22.56
N PRO A 161 -1.96 -28.54 23.84
CA PRO A 161 -2.47 -27.27 24.34
C PRO A 161 -1.93 -26.06 23.57
N ARG A 162 -2.68 -24.96 23.60
CA ARG A 162 -2.34 -23.68 22.98
C ARG A 162 -1.64 -22.77 23.98
N ARG A 163 -0.36 -22.47 23.75
CA ARG A 163 0.40 -21.56 24.62
C ARG A 163 -0.26 -20.18 24.74
N GLU A 164 -1.01 -19.76 23.73
CA GLU A 164 -1.77 -18.51 23.68
C GLU A 164 -2.77 -18.36 24.83
N VAL A 165 -3.28 -19.48 25.39
CA VAL A 165 -4.22 -19.46 26.52
C VAL A 165 -3.57 -19.88 27.84
N TRP A 166 -2.23 -19.97 27.90
CA TRP A 166 -1.50 -20.42 29.09
C TRP A 166 -1.78 -19.56 30.32
N GLU A 167 -1.73 -18.23 30.19
CA GLU A 167 -1.99 -17.32 31.33
C GLU A 167 -3.42 -17.50 31.85
N GLN A 168 -4.36 -17.78 30.95
CA GLN A 168 -5.75 -18.02 31.31
C GLN A 168 -5.87 -19.35 32.04
N TRP A 169 -5.35 -20.43 31.45
CA TRP A 169 -5.38 -21.77 32.02
C TRP A 169 -4.65 -21.90 33.37
N SER A 170 -3.44 -21.34 33.48
CA SER A 170 -2.59 -21.43 34.69
C SER A 170 -3.19 -20.73 35.91
N SER A 171 -4.17 -19.84 35.72
CA SER A 171 -4.88 -19.19 36.82
C SER A 171 -6.00 -20.05 37.44
N VAL A 172 -6.46 -21.09 36.73
CA VAL A 172 -7.58 -21.96 37.15
C VAL A 172 -7.17 -23.41 37.35
N SER A 173 -6.03 -23.82 36.79
CA SER A 173 -5.46 -25.14 36.91
C SER A 173 -3.98 -25.03 37.25
N THR A 174 -3.48 -25.92 38.12
CA THR A 174 -2.05 -26.02 38.41
C THR A 174 -1.47 -27.16 37.57
N PRO A 175 -0.47 -26.90 36.72
CA PRO A 175 0.20 -27.95 35.97
C PRO A 175 0.91 -28.90 36.95
N ASN A 176 0.52 -30.17 36.93
CA ASN A 176 1.01 -31.22 37.83
C ASN A 176 1.97 -32.21 37.13
N GLN A 177 2.33 -31.96 35.86
CA GLN A 177 3.24 -32.81 35.10
C GLN A 177 4.71 -32.33 35.17
N PRO A 178 5.70 -33.22 35.06
CA PRO A 178 7.12 -32.88 35.25
C PRO A 178 7.70 -31.86 34.23
N ILE A 179 7.22 -31.88 32.99
CA ILE A 179 7.56 -30.92 31.92
C ILE A 179 6.26 -30.49 31.26
N GLU A 180 6.02 -29.18 31.16
CA GLU A 180 4.82 -28.64 30.54
C GLU A 180 5.16 -27.33 29.79
N ASP A 181 5.63 -27.49 28.55
CA ASP A 181 6.14 -26.45 27.65
C ASP A 181 5.21 -26.34 26.43
N TRP A 182 4.14 -25.57 26.57
CA TRP A 182 3.12 -25.45 25.51
C TRP A 182 3.66 -24.73 24.27
N VAL A 183 3.08 -25.01 23.10
CA VAL A 183 3.51 -24.43 21.81
C VAL A 183 2.41 -23.50 21.27
N THR A 184 2.77 -22.40 20.63
CA THR A 184 1.78 -21.57 19.89
C THR A 184 1.45 -22.22 18.54
N GLU A 185 0.30 -21.91 17.97
CA GLU A 185 -0.07 -22.36 16.62
C GLU A 185 0.97 -21.93 15.57
N SER A 186 1.49 -20.70 15.68
CA SER A 186 2.53 -20.17 14.79
C SER A 186 3.85 -20.92 14.94
N ASP A 187 4.27 -21.23 16.18
CA ASP A 187 5.53 -21.94 16.43
C ASP A 187 5.42 -23.38 15.93
N LEU A 188 4.28 -24.03 16.12
CA LEU A 188 4.05 -25.41 15.67
C LEU A 188 4.04 -25.49 14.14
N LEU A 189 3.34 -24.57 13.47
CA LEU A 189 3.32 -24.49 12.00
C LEU A 189 4.72 -24.21 11.44
N LYS A 190 5.48 -23.31 12.06
CA LYS A 190 6.87 -23.02 11.70
C LYS A 190 7.75 -24.26 11.86
N LEU A 191 7.65 -24.94 13.00
CA LEU A 191 8.46 -26.12 13.33
C LEU A 191 8.29 -27.26 12.31
N PHE A 192 7.06 -27.50 11.84
CA PHE A 192 6.77 -28.51 10.82
C PHE A 192 7.18 -28.04 9.41
N ARG A 193 6.94 -26.77 9.04
CA ARG A 193 7.34 -26.22 7.72
C ARG A 193 8.85 -26.17 7.52
N GLU A 194 9.62 -25.84 8.56
CA GLU A 194 11.10 -25.89 8.52
C GLU A 194 11.64 -27.29 8.22
N ARG A 195 10.85 -28.33 8.48
CA ARG A 195 11.16 -29.72 8.13
C ARG A 195 10.52 -30.17 6.82
N GLY A 196 9.86 -29.29 6.06
CA GLY A 196 9.27 -29.63 4.77
C GLY A 196 7.95 -30.39 4.86
N PHE A 197 7.25 -30.34 6.00
CA PHE A 197 5.86 -30.76 6.06
C PHE A 197 4.94 -29.68 5.48
N TYR A 198 3.84 -30.10 4.85
CA TYR A 198 2.74 -29.21 4.47
C TYR A 198 1.53 -29.46 5.36
N GLU A 199 0.69 -28.44 5.52
CA GLU A 199 -0.50 -28.52 6.36
C GLU A 199 -1.64 -29.24 5.61
N ILE A 200 -2.20 -30.28 6.22
CA ILE A 200 -3.42 -30.95 5.76
C ILE A 200 -4.65 -30.26 6.38
N GLY A 201 -4.56 -29.80 7.63
CA GLY A 201 -5.56 -28.94 8.26
C GLY A 201 -5.36 -28.80 9.77
N MET A 202 -6.18 -27.96 10.39
CA MET A 202 -6.16 -27.67 11.83
C MET A 202 -7.58 -27.56 12.40
N ASP A 203 -7.76 -28.01 13.64
CA ASP A 203 -8.99 -27.88 14.43
C ASP A 203 -8.67 -27.55 15.90
N ARG A 204 -9.67 -27.18 16.69
CA ARG A 204 -9.54 -26.80 18.11
C ARG A 204 -10.59 -27.47 18.98
N ILE A 205 -10.26 -27.67 20.26
CA ILE A 205 -11.22 -28.09 21.29
C ILE A 205 -11.45 -26.93 22.25
N TYR A 206 -12.72 -26.62 22.47
CA TYR A 206 -13.17 -25.50 23.29
C TYR A 206 -13.64 -25.99 24.66
N PHE A 207 -13.25 -25.30 25.72
CA PHE A 207 -13.63 -25.55 27.11
C PHE A 207 -14.32 -24.33 27.70
N ASP A 208 -15.34 -24.55 28.51
CA ASP A 208 -15.98 -23.52 29.32
C ASP A 208 -15.31 -23.46 30.70
N LEU A 209 -14.64 -22.35 31.02
CA LEU A 209 -13.92 -22.14 32.28
C LEU A 209 -14.66 -21.12 33.19
N PRO A 210 -15.35 -21.57 34.26
CA PRO A 210 -16.29 -20.73 35.03
C PRO A 210 -15.71 -19.50 35.77
N LYS A 211 -14.41 -19.21 35.71
CA LYS A 211 -13.72 -18.22 36.55
C LYS A 211 -13.12 -17.01 35.80
N PHE A 212 -13.30 -16.87 34.49
CA PHE A 212 -12.76 -15.72 33.75
C PHE A 212 -13.81 -14.64 33.47
N GLN A 213 -13.68 -13.50 34.16
CA GLN A 213 -14.33 -12.24 33.79
C GLN A 213 -13.40 -11.43 32.89
N TYR A 214 -13.78 -11.22 31.63
CA TYR A 214 -13.08 -10.29 30.75
C TYR A 214 -13.35 -8.85 31.21
N VAL A 215 -12.33 -8.14 31.71
CA VAL A 215 -12.44 -6.72 32.07
C VAL A 215 -11.85 -5.88 30.95
N SER A 216 -12.68 -5.52 29.95
CA SER A 216 -12.48 -4.25 29.26
C SER A 216 -13.24 -3.17 30.05
N ALA A 217 -12.59 -2.04 30.32
CA ALA A 217 -13.21 -0.95 31.08
C ALA A 217 -14.53 -0.51 30.39
N PRO A 218 -15.67 -0.50 31.08
CA PRO A 218 -16.94 -0.14 30.46
C PRO A 218 -16.99 1.38 30.21
N PRO A 219 -17.58 1.84 29.10
CA PRO A 219 -18.20 3.17 29.09
C PRO A 219 -19.28 3.16 30.17
N LYS A 220 -19.33 4.20 31.00
CA LYS A 220 -20.25 4.34 32.14
C LYS A 220 -21.65 3.78 31.85
N GLY A 221 -22.03 2.70 32.54
CA GLY A 221 -23.45 2.34 32.77
C GLY A 221 -23.98 1.00 32.26
N GLY A 222 -23.16 0.01 31.90
CA GLY A 222 -23.62 -1.34 31.57
C GLY A 222 -22.97 -2.42 32.42
N GLU A 223 -23.75 -3.41 32.89
CA GLU A 223 -23.22 -4.60 33.57
C GLU A 223 -22.42 -5.50 32.59
N PRO A 224 -21.40 -6.24 33.07
CA PRO A 224 -20.55 -7.06 32.22
C PRO A 224 -21.27 -8.35 31.77
N ALA A 225 -21.24 -8.65 30.47
CA ALA A 225 -21.66 -9.95 29.95
C ALA A 225 -20.49 -10.96 30.03
N SER A 226 -20.74 -12.13 30.61
CA SER A 226 -19.75 -13.22 30.76
C SER A 226 -19.68 -14.08 29.49
N SER A 227 -18.49 -14.27 28.93
CA SER A 227 -18.19 -15.45 28.12
C SER A 227 -16.89 -16.10 28.60
N THR A 228 -16.98 -17.38 28.96
CA THR A 228 -15.94 -18.18 29.66
C THR A 228 -15.33 -19.28 28.78
N ILE A 229 -15.62 -19.28 27.47
CA ILE A 229 -15.19 -20.33 26.53
C ILE A 229 -13.78 -20.02 25.98
N ILE A 230 -12.83 -20.93 26.20
CA ILE A 230 -11.46 -20.87 25.66
C ILE A 230 -11.20 -22.02 24.68
N ALA A 231 -10.48 -21.76 23.59
CA ALA A 231 -9.92 -22.83 22.75
C ALA A 231 -8.63 -23.32 23.40
N LEU A 232 -8.70 -24.45 24.11
CA LEU A 232 -7.59 -24.97 24.90
C LEU A 232 -6.61 -25.78 24.06
N TYR A 233 -7.11 -26.77 23.30
CA TYR A 233 -6.28 -27.61 22.45
C TYR A 233 -6.30 -27.16 21.00
N GLN A 234 -5.17 -27.34 20.34
CA GLN A 234 -4.99 -27.29 18.89
C GLN A 234 -4.66 -28.70 18.38
N ILE A 235 -5.25 -29.07 17.24
CA ILE A 235 -5.07 -30.36 16.57
C ILE A 235 -4.65 -30.07 15.15
N TRP A 236 -3.52 -30.63 14.73
CA TRP A 236 -2.94 -30.40 13.42
C TRP A 236 -2.73 -31.72 12.68
N ALA A 237 -3.04 -31.73 11.39
CA ALA A 237 -2.63 -32.77 10.47
C ALA A 237 -1.59 -32.20 9.48
N PHE A 238 -0.45 -32.86 9.35
CA PHE A 238 0.65 -32.48 8.47
C PHE A 238 1.00 -33.63 7.52
N GLY A 239 1.23 -33.35 6.24
CA GLY A 239 1.73 -34.30 5.26
C GLY A 239 3.23 -34.14 5.05
N ASN A 240 3.95 -35.24 4.86
CA ASN A 240 5.38 -35.22 4.56
C ASN A 240 5.59 -34.72 3.12
N GLY A 241 6.32 -33.61 2.95
CA GLY A 241 6.45 -32.89 1.68
C GLY A 241 7.75 -33.12 0.93
N ILE A 242 8.51 -34.19 1.23
CA ILE A 242 9.74 -34.50 0.50
C ILE A 242 9.36 -35.03 -0.90
N GLY A 243 9.33 -34.11 -1.86
CA GLY A 243 9.33 -34.42 -3.28
C GLY A 243 10.53 -35.30 -3.65
N PHE A 244 10.30 -36.20 -4.60
CA PHE A 244 11.20 -37.21 -5.14
C PHE A 244 12.57 -36.64 -5.60
N GLN A 245 13.49 -36.31 -4.69
CA GLN A 245 14.89 -36.00 -5.00
C GLN A 245 15.82 -36.40 -3.84
N GLY A 246 16.20 -37.68 -3.85
CA GLY A 246 17.52 -38.19 -3.46
C GLY A 246 18.07 -37.87 -2.06
N LEU A 247 17.80 -38.78 -1.11
CA LEU A 247 18.77 -39.23 -0.09
C LEU A 247 18.09 -40.34 0.73
N PHE A 248 18.28 -41.61 0.35
CA PHE A 248 18.47 -42.79 1.22
C PHE A 248 18.56 -44.02 0.30
N ASP A 249 19.75 -44.62 0.21
CA ASP A 249 20.06 -45.83 -0.55
C ASP A 249 19.43 -47.04 0.17
N TYR A 250 18.14 -47.32 -0.08
CA TYR A 250 17.51 -48.59 0.32
C TYR A 250 17.97 -49.71 -0.63
N LYS A 251 19.26 -50.04 -0.59
CA LYS A 251 19.78 -51.26 -1.21
C LYS A 251 19.58 -52.43 -0.26
N GLY A 252 18.67 -53.33 -0.62
CA GLY A 252 18.78 -54.73 -0.20
C GLY A 252 17.59 -55.37 0.52
N LEU A 253 16.35 -54.94 0.27
CA LEU A 253 15.17 -55.70 0.71
C LEU A 253 14.31 -56.05 -0.49
N ASP A 254 14.36 -57.32 -0.89
CA ASP A 254 13.48 -57.93 -1.87
C ASP A 254 12.08 -58.04 -1.27
N VAL A 255 11.21 -57.08 -1.62
CA VAL A 255 9.85 -56.95 -1.06
C VAL A 255 8.92 -58.02 -1.62
N GLU A 256 9.32 -58.74 -2.67
CA GLU A 256 8.49 -59.76 -3.32
C GLU A 256 8.59 -61.15 -2.67
N SER A 257 9.45 -61.36 -1.66
CA SER A 257 9.76 -62.70 -1.15
C SER A 257 9.33 -63.03 0.29
N LEU A 258 8.37 -62.31 0.89
CA LEU A 258 7.93 -62.58 2.28
C LEU A 258 6.43 -62.94 2.38
N PRO A 259 6.06 -63.91 3.24
CA PRO A 259 4.76 -64.59 3.21
C PRO A 259 3.60 -63.68 3.58
N ILE A 260 2.52 -63.80 2.79
CA ILE A 260 1.21 -63.19 3.03
C ILE A 260 0.65 -63.73 4.35
N LEU A 261 0.55 -62.88 5.39
CA LEU A 261 -0.17 -63.19 6.61
C LEU A 261 -1.68 -63.04 6.34
N GLN A 262 -2.42 -64.13 6.53
CA GLN A 262 -3.87 -64.19 6.27
C GLN A 262 -4.68 -63.40 7.33
N PRO A 263 -5.87 -62.89 6.95
CA PRO A 263 -6.75 -62.17 7.87
C PRO A 263 -7.24 -63.06 9.01
N LEU A 264 -7.29 -62.52 10.24
CA LEU A 264 -8.06 -63.11 11.32
C LEU A 264 -9.55 -62.83 11.09
N ASP A 265 -10.32 -63.91 11.02
CA ASP A 265 -11.77 -63.93 10.79
C ASP A 265 -12.57 -63.01 11.73
N GLY A 266 -13.57 -62.30 11.16
CA GLY A 266 -14.75 -61.86 11.93
C GLY A 266 -15.40 -60.51 11.59
N LYS A 267 -16.00 -60.38 10.37
CA LYS A 267 -17.15 -59.52 9.97
C LYS A 267 -17.20 -58.06 10.50
N LYS A 268 -17.22 -57.03 9.65
CA LYS A 268 -18.33 -56.67 8.75
C LYS A 268 -17.83 -56.02 7.45
N THR A 269 -18.13 -56.67 6.33
CA THR A 269 -18.02 -56.17 4.96
C THR A 269 -19.04 -55.06 4.70
N PHE A 270 -18.59 -53.91 4.19
CA PHE A 270 -19.48 -52.95 3.50
C PHE A 270 -19.96 -53.59 2.19
N THR A 271 -21.27 -53.81 2.11
CA THR A 271 -21.96 -54.37 0.94
C THR A 271 -21.87 -53.43 -0.25
N SER A 272 -21.48 -53.98 -1.40
CA SER A 272 -21.60 -53.39 -2.72
C SER A 272 -23.04 -52.97 -3.01
N PHE A 273 -23.28 -51.70 -3.38
CA PHE A 273 -24.55 -51.29 -3.97
C PHE A 273 -24.70 -51.92 -5.36
N GLN A 274 -25.69 -52.79 -5.51
CA GLN A 274 -26.16 -53.29 -6.80
C GLN A 274 -26.81 -52.15 -7.59
N LYS A 275 -26.47 -52.05 -8.88
CA LYS A 275 -27.20 -51.22 -9.86
C LYS A 275 -28.66 -51.70 -9.96
N PRO A 276 -29.67 -50.83 -9.93
CA PRO A 276 -31.01 -51.21 -10.34
C PRO A 276 -31.04 -51.35 -11.88
N THR A 277 -31.43 -52.52 -12.36
CA THR A 277 -31.91 -52.69 -13.74
C THR A 277 -33.27 -52.00 -13.91
N PRO A 278 -33.53 -51.30 -15.04
CA PRO A 278 -34.83 -50.72 -15.30
C PRO A 278 -35.84 -51.81 -15.68
N SER A 279 -36.99 -51.82 -15.01
CA SER A 279 -38.17 -52.59 -15.44
C SER A 279 -38.84 -51.91 -16.64
N PRO A 280 -39.38 -52.66 -17.62
CA PRO A 280 -40.03 -52.08 -18.78
C PRO A 280 -41.42 -51.54 -18.39
N VAL A 281 -41.70 -50.29 -18.73
CA VAL A 281 -43.05 -49.72 -18.65
C VAL A 281 -43.77 -50.03 -19.96
N ASN A 282 -44.94 -50.66 -19.82
CA ASN A 282 -45.83 -51.04 -20.92
C ASN A 282 -46.27 -49.82 -21.74
N SER A 283 -46.18 -49.98 -23.06
CA SER A 283 -46.88 -49.17 -24.05
C SER A 283 -48.35 -49.55 -24.09
N GLU A 284 -49.23 -48.60 -23.81
CA GLU A 284 -50.59 -48.40 -24.37
C GLU A 284 -51.40 -47.52 -23.42
N ASP A 285 -51.60 -46.24 -23.75
CA ASP A 285 -52.96 -45.75 -24.08
C ASP A 285 -52.95 -44.32 -24.66
N MET A 286 -53.63 -44.21 -25.81
CA MET A 286 -54.44 -43.13 -26.39
C MET A 286 -54.07 -41.65 -26.19
N GLY A 287 -53.94 -40.97 -27.33
CA GLY A 287 -53.66 -39.55 -27.42
C GLY A 287 -54.81 -38.62 -27.03
N ILE A 288 -54.43 -37.45 -26.50
CA ILE A 288 -55.21 -36.22 -26.48
C ILE A 288 -54.22 -35.06 -26.67
N THR A 289 -54.60 -34.12 -27.54
CA THR A 289 -53.99 -32.81 -27.80
C THR A 289 -53.32 -32.17 -26.58
N SER A 290 -52.06 -31.74 -26.66
CA SER A 290 -51.45 -30.93 -25.58
C SER A 290 -50.72 -29.72 -26.12
N GLN A 291 -51.07 -28.56 -25.57
CA GLN A 291 -50.28 -27.33 -25.64
C GLN A 291 -48.84 -27.60 -25.18
N PRO A 292 -47.85 -26.82 -25.63
CA PRO A 292 -46.47 -26.97 -25.17
C PRO A 292 -46.45 -26.90 -23.64
N ARG A 293 -46.12 -28.04 -23.01
CA ARG A 293 -45.98 -28.16 -21.57
C ARG A 293 -44.82 -27.25 -21.14
N ASN A 294 -45.04 -26.38 -20.16
CA ASN A 294 -43.96 -25.58 -19.59
C ASN A 294 -42.88 -26.52 -19.04
N PRO A 295 -41.58 -26.20 -19.23
CA PRO A 295 -40.51 -26.99 -18.64
C PRO A 295 -40.63 -26.97 -17.12
N LEU A 296 -40.12 -27.99 -16.44
CA LEU A 296 -40.13 -27.99 -14.98
C LEU A 296 -39.07 -27.05 -14.39
N VAL A 297 -37.90 -26.93 -15.05
CA VAL A 297 -36.79 -26.07 -14.62
C VAL A 297 -36.40 -25.06 -15.70
N SER A 298 -36.14 -23.82 -15.32
CA SER A 298 -35.41 -22.84 -16.14
C SER A 298 -34.02 -22.62 -15.56
N VAL A 299 -32.98 -22.90 -16.35
CA VAL A 299 -31.58 -22.60 -15.99
C VAL A 299 -31.20 -21.23 -16.56
N ILE A 300 -30.89 -20.27 -15.69
CA ILE A 300 -30.47 -18.92 -16.07
C ILE A 300 -28.95 -18.88 -16.18
N LEU A 301 -28.44 -18.50 -17.36
CA LEU A 301 -27.01 -18.52 -17.68
C LEU A 301 -26.56 -17.16 -18.26
N PRO A 302 -26.07 -16.23 -17.43
CA PRO A 302 -25.52 -14.96 -17.90
C PRO A 302 -24.11 -15.14 -18.49
N THR A 303 -23.75 -14.33 -19.49
CA THR A 303 -22.41 -14.33 -20.09
C THR A 303 -21.99 -12.95 -20.60
N PHE A 304 -20.69 -12.65 -20.50
CA PHE A 304 -20.08 -11.42 -21.04
C PHE A 304 -18.64 -11.67 -21.52
N ASN A 305 -18.42 -11.65 -22.84
CA ASN A 305 -17.09 -11.81 -23.47
C ASN A 305 -16.31 -13.10 -23.13
N ARG A 306 -17.00 -14.19 -22.78
CA ARG A 306 -16.36 -15.46 -22.36
C ARG A 306 -16.88 -16.68 -23.12
N ARG A 307 -16.62 -16.69 -24.43
CA ARG A 307 -17.12 -17.70 -25.37
C ARG A 307 -16.73 -19.14 -24.99
N ASP A 308 -15.48 -19.36 -24.58
CA ASP A 308 -14.97 -20.71 -24.30
C ASP A 308 -15.55 -21.30 -23.02
N THR A 309 -15.71 -20.48 -21.97
CA THR A 309 -16.29 -20.96 -20.72
C THR A 309 -17.81 -21.13 -20.87
N LEU A 310 -18.49 -20.24 -21.59
CA LEU A 310 -19.91 -20.40 -21.95
C LEU A 310 -20.18 -21.77 -22.60
N LYS A 311 -19.30 -22.19 -23.52
CA LYS A 311 -19.39 -23.50 -24.17
C LYS A 311 -19.30 -24.63 -23.13
N MET A 312 -18.34 -24.56 -22.22
CA MET A 312 -18.16 -25.54 -21.14
C MET A 312 -19.38 -25.60 -20.20
N ALA A 313 -19.96 -24.45 -19.84
CA ALA A 313 -21.17 -24.39 -19.02
C ALA A 313 -22.37 -25.06 -19.72
N LEU A 314 -22.59 -24.74 -21.01
CA LEU A 314 -23.64 -25.37 -21.83
C LEU A 314 -23.44 -26.89 -22.00
N GLU A 315 -22.20 -27.35 -22.18
CA GLU A 315 -21.86 -28.78 -22.22
C GLU A 315 -22.30 -29.49 -20.93
N SER A 316 -22.07 -28.87 -19.76
CA SER A 316 -22.48 -29.44 -18.47
C SER A 316 -24.00 -29.54 -18.30
N ILE A 317 -24.76 -28.61 -18.89
CA ILE A 317 -26.23 -28.64 -18.87
C ILE A 317 -26.79 -29.70 -19.83
N ILE A 318 -26.20 -29.90 -21.00
CA ILE A 318 -26.69 -30.95 -21.93
C ILE A 318 -26.45 -32.36 -21.36
N GLN A 319 -25.43 -32.53 -20.54
CA GLN A 319 -25.10 -33.79 -19.89
C GLN A 319 -26.00 -34.13 -18.69
N GLN A 320 -26.99 -33.28 -18.36
CA GLN A 320 -27.93 -33.55 -17.28
C GLN A 320 -28.77 -34.81 -17.54
N THR A 321 -28.93 -35.66 -16.52
CA THR A 321 -29.82 -36.82 -16.52
C THR A 321 -31.30 -36.43 -16.49
N PHE A 322 -31.61 -35.29 -15.86
CA PHE A 322 -32.93 -34.69 -15.87
C PHE A 322 -33.19 -33.97 -17.20
N THR A 323 -34.32 -34.23 -17.85
CA THR A 323 -34.58 -33.74 -19.22
C THR A 323 -35.65 -32.65 -19.35
N ASP A 324 -36.46 -32.40 -18.31
CA ASP A 324 -37.58 -31.46 -18.36
C ASP A 324 -37.15 -30.02 -17.97
N TYR A 325 -36.23 -29.45 -18.75
CA TYR A 325 -35.65 -28.14 -18.51
C TYR A 325 -35.52 -27.29 -19.77
N GLU A 326 -35.46 -25.96 -19.58
CA GLU A 326 -35.00 -24.99 -20.56
C GLU A 326 -33.75 -24.26 -20.07
N VAL A 327 -32.97 -23.70 -21.00
CA VAL A 327 -31.80 -22.87 -20.70
C VAL A 327 -32.04 -21.47 -21.25
N ILE A 328 -31.76 -20.45 -20.47
CA ILE A 328 -31.90 -19.05 -20.87
C ILE A 328 -30.52 -18.41 -20.79
N VAL A 329 -29.88 -18.29 -21.95
CA VAL A 329 -28.56 -17.64 -22.10
C VAL A 329 -28.79 -16.15 -22.23
N VAL A 330 -28.21 -15.36 -21.32
CA VAL A 330 -28.30 -13.90 -21.36
C VAL A 330 -26.93 -13.32 -21.65
N ASN A 331 -26.71 -12.95 -22.91
CA ASN A 331 -25.52 -12.25 -23.36
C ASN A 331 -25.63 -10.75 -23.00
N ASP A 332 -24.91 -10.32 -21.97
CA ASP A 332 -24.92 -8.95 -21.44
C ASP A 332 -24.04 -7.99 -22.27
N ALA A 333 -24.24 -8.03 -23.59
CA ALA A 333 -23.48 -7.33 -24.62
C ALA A 333 -22.05 -7.85 -24.87
N GLY A 334 -21.33 -7.18 -25.77
CA GLY A 334 -19.99 -7.61 -26.21
C GLY A 334 -20.06 -8.64 -27.35
N MET A 335 -19.19 -9.64 -27.26
CA MET A 335 -19.03 -10.68 -28.29
C MET A 335 -20.36 -11.37 -28.61
N ASN A 336 -20.62 -11.62 -29.89
CA ASN A 336 -21.74 -12.47 -30.29
C ASN A 336 -21.50 -13.90 -29.75
N VAL A 337 -22.55 -14.62 -29.35
CA VAL A 337 -22.47 -16.02 -28.88
C VAL A 337 -23.52 -16.93 -29.54
N ASP A 338 -24.24 -16.42 -30.54
CA ASP A 338 -25.39 -17.06 -31.17
C ASP A 338 -24.99 -18.37 -31.85
N ASP A 339 -23.78 -18.44 -32.40
CA ASP A 339 -23.23 -19.64 -33.02
C ASP A 339 -22.98 -20.76 -31.99
N ILE A 340 -22.48 -20.40 -30.80
CA ILE A 340 -22.34 -21.33 -29.67
C ILE A 340 -23.72 -21.79 -29.23
N VAL A 341 -24.62 -20.87 -28.93
CA VAL A 341 -25.99 -21.22 -28.48
C VAL A 341 -26.69 -22.12 -29.48
N THR A 342 -26.59 -21.81 -30.77
CA THR A 342 -27.20 -22.62 -31.85
C THR A 342 -26.63 -24.04 -31.87
N SER A 343 -25.31 -24.20 -31.68
CA SER A 343 -24.67 -25.52 -31.65
C SER A 343 -25.12 -26.42 -30.48
N PHE A 344 -25.62 -25.83 -29.39
CA PHE A 344 -26.13 -26.53 -28.21
C PHE A 344 -27.66 -26.62 -28.15
N ASN A 345 -28.40 -26.00 -29.08
CA ASN A 345 -29.87 -25.94 -29.05
C ASN A 345 -30.57 -27.07 -29.85
N ALA A 346 -29.99 -28.27 -29.89
CA ALA A 346 -30.55 -29.40 -30.66
C ALA A 346 -31.95 -29.84 -30.18
N ARG A 347 -32.27 -29.62 -28.90
CA ARG A 347 -33.58 -29.94 -28.29
C ARG A 347 -34.60 -28.80 -28.38
N ASN A 348 -34.24 -27.68 -29.03
CA ASN A 348 -35.06 -26.46 -29.12
C ASN A 348 -35.54 -25.95 -27.74
N ASN A 349 -34.68 -26.08 -26.72
CA ASN A 349 -34.95 -25.71 -25.32
C ASN A 349 -33.99 -24.64 -24.79
N VAL A 350 -33.18 -24.00 -25.65
CA VAL A 350 -32.29 -22.89 -25.31
C VAL A 350 -32.84 -21.58 -25.89
N THR A 351 -33.04 -20.59 -25.04
CA THR A 351 -33.43 -19.22 -25.40
C THR A 351 -32.23 -18.29 -25.22
N SER A 352 -31.92 -17.47 -26.23
CA SER A 352 -30.85 -16.46 -26.14
C SER A 352 -31.46 -15.06 -26.02
N ILE A 353 -31.02 -14.28 -25.03
CA ILE A 353 -31.31 -12.86 -24.88
C ILE A 353 -30.00 -12.10 -25.05
N ARG A 354 -30.02 -11.01 -25.83
CA ARG A 354 -28.87 -10.12 -25.98
C ARG A 354 -29.21 -8.71 -25.54
N HIS A 355 -28.41 -8.15 -24.64
CA HIS A 355 -28.49 -6.74 -24.28
C HIS A 355 -27.73 -5.85 -25.27
N GLY A 356 -28.21 -4.63 -25.48
CA GLY A 356 -27.54 -3.63 -26.33
C GLY A 356 -26.30 -2.99 -25.69
N ARG A 357 -26.17 -3.07 -24.37
CA ARG A 357 -25.02 -2.63 -23.57
C ARG A 357 -24.90 -3.52 -22.33
N ASN A 358 -23.71 -3.59 -21.73
CA ASN A 358 -23.51 -4.28 -20.46
C ASN A 358 -24.34 -3.57 -19.37
N ARG A 359 -25.20 -4.33 -18.69
CA ARG A 359 -26.10 -3.86 -17.62
C ARG A 359 -25.74 -4.44 -16.25
N GLY A 360 -24.75 -5.32 -16.19
CA GLY A 360 -24.30 -5.98 -14.97
C GLY A 360 -24.97 -7.33 -14.75
N LEU A 361 -24.33 -8.16 -13.91
CA LEU A 361 -24.72 -9.55 -13.65
C LEU A 361 -26.14 -9.69 -13.10
N ALA A 362 -26.52 -8.85 -12.13
CA ALA A 362 -27.87 -8.82 -11.58
C ALA A 362 -28.94 -8.55 -12.65
N ALA A 363 -28.69 -7.58 -13.54
CA ALA A 363 -29.61 -7.23 -14.62
C ALA A 363 -29.71 -8.33 -15.69
N ALA A 364 -28.61 -9.02 -15.97
CA ALA A 364 -28.59 -10.19 -16.85
C ALA A 364 -29.45 -11.32 -16.26
N ARG A 365 -29.27 -11.66 -14.98
CA ARG A 365 -30.10 -12.67 -14.28
C ARG A 365 -31.58 -12.28 -14.26
N ASN A 366 -31.90 -11.03 -13.97
CA ASN A 366 -33.29 -10.52 -13.98
C ASN A 366 -33.94 -10.63 -15.37
N SER A 367 -33.19 -10.37 -16.43
CA SER A 367 -33.69 -10.50 -17.81
C SER A 367 -33.98 -11.96 -18.15
N GLY A 368 -33.16 -12.90 -17.67
CA GLY A 368 -33.44 -14.33 -17.76
C GLY A 368 -34.66 -14.75 -16.95
N LEU A 369 -34.78 -14.30 -15.70
CA LEU A 369 -35.95 -14.56 -14.84
C LEU A 369 -37.26 -14.08 -15.46
N GLY A 370 -37.21 -12.95 -16.19
CA GLY A 370 -38.37 -12.36 -16.87
C GLY A 370 -39.00 -13.28 -17.92
N VAL A 371 -38.20 -14.11 -18.60
CA VAL A 371 -38.69 -15.03 -19.65
C VAL A 371 -38.78 -16.48 -19.22
N ALA A 372 -38.27 -16.83 -18.02
CA ALA A 372 -38.33 -18.18 -17.46
C ALA A 372 -39.77 -18.73 -17.40
N ARG A 373 -39.97 -19.98 -17.79
CA ARG A 373 -41.28 -20.68 -17.75
C ARG A 373 -41.32 -21.82 -16.74
N GLY A 374 -40.16 -22.22 -16.24
CA GLY A 374 -39.96 -23.25 -15.22
C GLY A 374 -40.76 -23.01 -13.94
N LYS A 375 -41.27 -24.10 -13.36
CA LYS A 375 -41.73 -24.07 -11.95
C LYS A 375 -40.56 -23.73 -11.03
N TYR A 376 -39.40 -24.31 -11.32
CA TYR A 376 -38.15 -24.09 -10.59
C TYR A 376 -37.14 -23.28 -11.40
N ILE A 377 -36.34 -22.49 -10.71
CA ILE A 377 -35.25 -21.69 -11.26
C ILE A 377 -33.93 -22.22 -10.71
N ALA A 378 -32.98 -22.48 -11.61
CA ALA A 378 -31.59 -22.78 -11.29
C ALA A 378 -30.67 -21.77 -12.00
N TYR A 379 -29.44 -21.61 -11.52
CA TYR A 379 -28.50 -20.59 -11.99
C TYR A 379 -27.16 -21.22 -12.35
N LEU A 380 -26.56 -20.83 -13.46
CA LEU A 380 -25.20 -21.28 -13.79
C LEU A 380 -24.42 -20.10 -14.36
N ASP A 381 -23.30 -19.74 -13.75
CA ASP A 381 -22.39 -18.75 -14.32
C ASP A 381 -21.56 -19.38 -15.45
N ASP A 382 -21.14 -18.55 -16.41
CA ASP A 382 -20.51 -19.05 -17.64
C ASP A 382 -19.12 -19.68 -17.44
N ASP A 383 -18.53 -19.60 -16.25
CA ASP A 383 -17.25 -20.22 -15.86
C ASP A 383 -17.39 -21.39 -14.87
N ASP A 384 -18.61 -21.84 -14.63
CA ASP A 384 -18.96 -22.92 -13.69
C ASP A 384 -19.60 -24.14 -14.39
N ARG A 385 -19.73 -25.26 -13.67
CA ARG A 385 -20.23 -26.53 -14.23
C ARG A 385 -21.15 -27.27 -13.28
N TYR A 386 -22.17 -27.90 -13.85
CA TYR A 386 -22.97 -28.91 -13.15
C TYR A 386 -22.39 -30.32 -13.32
N ALA A 387 -22.50 -31.15 -12.27
CA ALA A 387 -22.42 -32.59 -12.41
C ALA A 387 -23.67 -33.11 -13.13
N CYS A 388 -23.57 -34.24 -13.83
CA CYS A 388 -24.66 -34.76 -14.67
C CYS A 388 -25.98 -35.02 -13.91
N ASN A 389 -25.95 -35.17 -12.59
CA ASN A 389 -27.13 -35.42 -11.76
C ASN A 389 -27.63 -34.18 -10.99
N HIS A 390 -27.10 -32.98 -11.24
CA HIS A 390 -27.42 -31.76 -10.48
C HIS A 390 -28.92 -31.43 -10.45
N LEU A 391 -29.52 -31.24 -11.63
CA LEU A 391 -30.94 -30.91 -11.74
C LEU A 391 -31.82 -32.05 -11.22
N GLU A 392 -31.47 -33.30 -11.51
CA GLU A 392 -32.22 -34.47 -11.04
C GLU A 392 -32.27 -34.52 -9.51
N THR A 393 -31.12 -34.30 -8.87
CA THR A 393 -30.97 -34.36 -7.40
C THR A 393 -31.82 -33.29 -6.74
N LEU A 394 -31.65 -32.04 -7.16
CA LEU A 394 -32.31 -30.89 -6.56
C LEU A 394 -33.83 -30.87 -6.80
N VAL A 395 -34.27 -31.15 -8.04
CA VAL A 395 -35.69 -31.19 -8.39
C VAL A 395 -36.40 -32.35 -7.70
N THR A 396 -35.80 -33.55 -7.72
CA THR A 396 -36.40 -34.72 -7.06
C THR A 396 -36.57 -34.48 -5.57
N PHE A 397 -35.64 -33.77 -4.94
CA PHE A 397 -35.77 -33.38 -3.55
C PHE A 397 -36.93 -32.40 -3.34
N LEU A 398 -37.02 -31.31 -4.11
CA LEU A 398 -38.10 -30.32 -3.97
C LEU A 398 -39.48 -30.90 -4.28
N GLU A 399 -39.62 -31.81 -5.24
CA GLU A 399 -40.91 -32.46 -5.55
C GLU A 399 -41.35 -33.45 -4.47
N ARG A 400 -40.42 -33.96 -3.64
CA ARG A 400 -40.70 -34.93 -2.57
C ARG A 400 -40.85 -34.30 -1.19
N ASN A 401 -40.50 -33.03 -1.03
CA ASN A 401 -40.46 -32.35 0.25
C ASN A 401 -41.24 -31.03 0.20
N PRO A 402 -41.85 -30.58 1.32
CA PRO A 402 -42.68 -29.37 1.34
C PRO A 402 -41.88 -28.04 1.28
N CYS A 403 -40.59 -28.09 0.95
CA CYS A 403 -39.71 -26.92 0.85
C CYS A 403 -39.72 -26.31 -0.55
N GLN A 404 -39.51 -25.01 -0.65
CA GLN A 404 -39.50 -24.27 -1.92
C GLN A 404 -38.10 -23.88 -2.40
N VAL A 405 -37.08 -24.01 -1.54
CA VAL A 405 -35.69 -23.67 -1.84
C VAL A 405 -34.79 -24.82 -1.38
N ALA A 406 -33.90 -25.27 -2.24
CA ALA A 406 -32.89 -26.27 -1.92
C ALA A 406 -31.53 -25.87 -2.49
N TYR A 407 -30.47 -26.31 -1.82
CA TYR A 407 -29.12 -26.18 -2.33
C TYR A 407 -28.30 -27.44 -2.07
N SER A 408 -27.28 -27.63 -2.90
CA SER A 408 -26.36 -28.77 -2.85
C SER A 408 -24.93 -28.33 -2.53
N ASP A 409 -24.03 -29.29 -2.31
CA ASP A 409 -22.61 -29.00 -2.18
C ASP A 409 -21.97 -28.77 -3.57
N ALA A 410 -20.89 -28.00 -3.61
CA ALA A 410 -20.06 -27.84 -4.80
C ALA A 410 -18.56 -27.94 -4.51
N TRP A 411 -17.83 -28.49 -5.47
CA TRP A 411 -16.38 -28.36 -5.51
C TRP A 411 -15.99 -26.92 -5.81
N ARG A 412 -15.07 -26.35 -5.02
CA ARG A 412 -14.28 -25.20 -5.40
C ARG A 412 -12.98 -25.70 -6.01
N VAL A 413 -12.72 -25.34 -7.26
CA VAL A 413 -11.50 -25.73 -7.99
C VAL A 413 -10.58 -24.52 -8.11
N SER A 414 -9.48 -24.53 -7.34
CA SER A 414 -8.45 -23.48 -7.37
C SER A 414 -7.55 -23.67 -8.59
N GLN A 415 -7.47 -22.67 -9.46
CA GLN A 415 -6.67 -22.73 -10.69
C GLN A 415 -5.60 -21.63 -10.74
N ARG A 416 -4.45 -21.95 -11.35
CA ARG A 416 -3.38 -20.98 -11.69
C ARG A 416 -3.08 -21.04 -13.18
N LYS A 417 -2.73 -19.89 -13.74
CA LYS A 417 -2.29 -19.79 -15.13
C LYS A 417 -0.81 -20.19 -15.26
N GLU A 418 -0.54 -21.21 -16.09
CA GLU A 418 0.79 -21.63 -16.51
C GLU A 418 0.82 -21.79 -18.03
N HIS A 419 1.80 -21.18 -18.70
CA HIS A 419 1.97 -21.28 -20.17
C HIS A 419 0.66 -21.05 -20.97
N ASP A 420 -0.10 -20.02 -20.61
CA ASP A 420 -1.41 -19.68 -21.18
C ASP A 420 -2.53 -20.72 -21.01
N LYS A 421 -2.40 -21.66 -20.07
CA LYS A 421 -3.45 -22.59 -19.67
C LYS A 421 -3.74 -22.53 -18.17
N TYR A 422 -4.99 -22.72 -17.79
CA TYR A 422 -5.36 -22.89 -16.39
C TYR A 422 -5.14 -24.34 -15.97
N ILE A 423 -4.34 -24.53 -14.92
CA ILE A 423 -4.14 -25.82 -14.28
C ILE A 423 -4.82 -25.84 -12.91
N GLU A 424 -5.42 -26.97 -12.55
CA GLU A 424 -5.98 -27.20 -11.21
C GLU A 424 -4.83 -27.37 -10.21
N ILE A 425 -4.83 -26.57 -9.15
CA ILE A 425 -3.87 -26.65 -8.05
C ILE A 425 -4.45 -27.46 -6.90
N GLN A 426 -5.72 -27.20 -6.59
CA GLN A 426 -6.39 -27.77 -5.43
C GLN A 426 -7.91 -27.78 -5.65
N ARG A 427 -8.59 -28.75 -5.04
CA ARG A 427 -10.05 -28.73 -4.88
C ARG A 427 -10.46 -28.93 -3.42
N ASP A 428 -11.54 -28.26 -3.01
CA ASP A 428 -12.15 -28.41 -1.70
C ASP A 428 -13.67 -28.16 -1.74
N VAL A 429 -14.40 -28.44 -0.65
CA VAL A 429 -15.85 -28.24 -0.54
C VAL A 429 -16.13 -27.21 0.57
N PRO A 430 -15.97 -25.91 0.29
CA PRO A 430 -16.01 -24.88 1.33
C PRO A 430 -17.40 -24.59 1.90
N TYR A 431 -18.47 -25.06 1.25
CA TYR A 431 -19.85 -24.66 1.53
C TYR A 431 -20.78 -25.84 1.88
N SER A 432 -20.35 -26.72 2.80
CA SER A 432 -21.15 -27.88 3.25
C SER A 432 -21.67 -27.74 4.68
N GLN A 433 -22.35 -26.62 4.95
CA GLN A 433 -22.96 -26.35 6.25
C GLN A 433 -24.48 -26.39 6.15
N ASP A 434 -25.15 -26.93 7.16
CA ASP A 434 -26.61 -26.90 7.21
C ASP A 434 -27.13 -25.47 7.33
N PHE A 435 -28.32 -25.23 6.76
CA PHE A 435 -28.84 -23.87 6.62
C PHE A 435 -29.06 -23.20 7.97
N ASN A 436 -28.42 -22.05 8.17
CA ASN A 436 -28.64 -21.20 9.32
C ASN A 436 -29.00 -19.77 8.85
N PRO A 437 -30.23 -19.30 9.12
CA PRO A 437 -30.70 -17.97 8.67
C PRO A 437 -29.97 -16.80 9.34
N ASP A 438 -29.35 -17.02 10.51
CA ASP A 438 -28.57 -16.03 11.24
C ASP A 438 -27.16 -15.93 10.67
N MET A 439 -26.54 -17.05 10.30
CA MET A 439 -25.25 -17.05 9.58
C MET A 439 -25.36 -16.40 8.22
N LEU A 440 -26.51 -16.54 7.55
CA LEU A 440 -26.76 -15.87 6.28
C LEU A 440 -26.85 -14.34 6.43
N LEU A 441 -27.11 -13.79 7.62
CA LEU A 441 -26.99 -12.35 7.87
C LEU A 441 -25.52 -11.92 7.96
N ILE A 442 -24.61 -12.82 8.34
CA ILE A 442 -23.18 -12.55 8.53
C ILE A 442 -22.39 -12.73 7.23
N THR A 443 -22.60 -13.82 6.50
CA THR A 443 -21.85 -14.11 5.27
C THR A 443 -22.69 -14.93 4.28
N ASN A 444 -22.31 -14.90 3.00
CA ASN A 444 -22.92 -15.77 2.00
C ASN A 444 -22.48 -17.23 2.25
N CYS A 445 -23.45 -18.14 2.33
CA CYS A 445 -23.21 -19.51 2.80
C CYS A 445 -23.01 -20.53 1.67
N PHE A 446 -23.38 -20.20 0.44
CA PHE A 446 -23.26 -21.08 -0.72
C PHE A 446 -23.28 -20.26 -2.03
N PRO A 447 -22.59 -20.73 -3.07
CA PRO A 447 -22.53 -20.06 -4.36
C PRO A 447 -23.81 -20.26 -5.17
N VAL A 448 -24.09 -19.34 -6.10
CA VAL A 448 -25.36 -19.27 -6.85
C VAL A 448 -25.72 -20.58 -7.56
N LEU A 449 -24.72 -21.29 -8.12
CA LEU A 449 -24.92 -22.53 -8.87
C LEU A 449 -25.45 -23.69 -8.04
N CYS A 450 -25.35 -23.61 -6.72
CA CYS A 450 -25.82 -24.66 -5.84
C CYS A 450 -27.33 -24.60 -5.62
N VAL A 451 -27.96 -23.46 -5.89
CA VAL A 451 -29.31 -23.13 -5.42
C VAL A 451 -30.35 -23.37 -6.51
N ILE A 452 -31.44 -24.04 -6.13
CA ILE A 452 -32.70 -24.09 -6.87
C ILE A 452 -33.83 -23.54 -6.00
N HIS A 453 -34.77 -22.83 -6.61
CA HIS A 453 -35.98 -22.41 -5.90
C HIS A 453 -37.22 -22.41 -6.79
N GLU A 454 -38.41 -22.48 -6.19
CA GLU A 454 -39.64 -22.22 -6.92
C GLU A 454 -39.68 -20.79 -7.44
N LYS A 455 -40.05 -20.61 -8.71
CA LYS A 455 -40.17 -19.28 -9.32
C LYS A 455 -41.15 -18.38 -8.54
N SER A 456 -42.19 -18.98 -7.96
CA SER A 456 -43.22 -18.29 -7.16
C SER A 456 -42.65 -17.56 -5.94
N CYS A 457 -41.49 -17.98 -5.40
CA CYS A 457 -40.84 -17.35 -4.25
C CYS A 457 -40.40 -15.90 -4.52
N LEU A 458 -40.16 -15.55 -5.79
CA LEU A 458 -39.79 -14.20 -6.21
C LEU A 458 -40.96 -13.21 -6.10
N ASN A 459 -42.21 -13.67 -6.06
CA ASN A 459 -43.38 -12.78 -5.93
C ASN A 459 -43.41 -12.04 -4.59
N LYS A 460 -42.93 -12.69 -3.52
CA LYS A 460 -42.82 -12.09 -2.18
C LYS A 460 -41.46 -11.47 -1.94
N SER A 461 -40.41 -12.12 -2.44
CA SER A 461 -39.03 -11.74 -2.11
C SER A 461 -38.48 -10.67 -3.04
N GLY A 462 -39.04 -10.49 -4.24
CA GLY A 462 -38.45 -9.68 -5.32
C GLY A 462 -37.39 -10.45 -6.12
N VAL A 463 -36.79 -9.77 -7.10
CA VAL A 463 -35.71 -10.30 -7.96
C VAL A 463 -34.32 -9.82 -7.49
N PHE A 464 -33.25 -10.00 -8.27
CA PHE A 464 -31.92 -9.50 -7.89
C PHE A 464 -31.88 -7.96 -7.87
N ASP A 465 -31.16 -7.39 -6.90
CA ASP A 465 -30.99 -5.94 -6.77
C ASP A 465 -29.94 -5.44 -7.77
N GLU A 466 -30.39 -4.78 -8.85
CA GLU A 466 -29.49 -4.28 -9.91
C GLU A 466 -28.56 -3.14 -9.45
N SER A 467 -28.71 -2.61 -8.23
CA SER A 467 -27.78 -1.63 -7.67
C SER A 467 -26.51 -2.25 -7.08
N LEU A 468 -26.50 -3.56 -6.84
CA LEU A 468 -25.36 -4.30 -6.31
C LEU A 468 -24.50 -4.82 -7.47
N THR A 469 -23.24 -4.40 -7.48
CA THR A 469 -22.22 -4.86 -8.45
C THR A 469 -21.61 -6.21 -8.09
N THR A 470 -21.70 -6.58 -6.80
CA THR A 470 -21.29 -7.87 -6.21
C THR A 470 -22.21 -8.18 -5.02
N HIS A 471 -22.32 -9.45 -4.62
CA HIS A 471 -23.21 -9.95 -3.55
C HIS A 471 -24.73 -9.82 -3.82
N GLU A 472 -25.13 -9.65 -5.08
CA GLU A 472 -26.53 -9.61 -5.48
C GLU A 472 -27.29 -10.90 -5.17
N ASP A 473 -26.60 -12.04 -5.20
CA ASP A 473 -27.11 -13.35 -4.82
C ASP A 473 -27.36 -13.43 -3.31
N TRP A 474 -26.39 -12.98 -2.51
CA TRP A 474 -26.48 -12.96 -1.05
C TRP A 474 -27.68 -12.14 -0.56
N ASP A 475 -27.91 -10.96 -1.14
CA ASP A 475 -29.09 -10.13 -0.86
C ASP A 475 -30.41 -10.88 -1.13
N LEU A 476 -30.50 -11.60 -2.27
CA LEU A 476 -31.67 -12.39 -2.61
C LEU A 476 -31.87 -13.58 -1.65
N TRP A 477 -30.80 -14.26 -1.26
CA TRP A 477 -30.87 -15.35 -0.29
C TRP A 477 -31.36 -14.89 1.08
N ILE A 478 -30.88 -13.73 1.55
CA ILE A 478 -31.38 -13.11 2.78
C ILE A 478 -32.90 -12.89 2.66
N ARG A 479 -33.37 -12.25 1.58
CA ARG A 479 -34.82 -12.00 1.37
C ARG A 479 -35.65 -13.28 1.30
N LEU A 480 -35.20 -14.27 0.53
CA LEU A 480 -35.89 -15.56 0.42
C LEU A 480 -35.98 -16.28 1.78
N SER A 481 -34.90 -16.28 2.55
CA SER A 481 -34.86 -16.97 3.85
C SER A 481 -35.82 -16.38 4.89
N ARG A 482 -36.30 -15.14 4.70
CA ARG A 482 -37.31 -14.53 5.57
C ARG A 482 -38.71 -15.09 5.33
N HIS A 483 -38.93 -15.77 4.21
CA HIS A 483 -40.25 -16.27 3.81
C HIS A 483 -40.27 -17.78 3.58
N TYR A 484 -39.13 -18.41 3.30
CA TYR A 484 -39.02 -19.81 2.89
C TYR A 484 -37.86 -20.51 3.58
N ALA A 485 -38.05 -21.78 3.94
CA ALA A 485 -36.99 -22.62 4.48
C ALA A 485 -36.10 -23.14 3.33
N PHE A 486 -34.79 -23.14 3.57
CA PHE A 486 -33.80 -23.70 2.66
C PHE A 486 -33.45 -25.11 3.11
N ALA A 487 -33.49 -26.06 2.18
CA ALA A 487 -33.07 -27.42 2.43
C ALA A 487 -31.66 -27.68 1.88
N HIS A 488 -30.78 -28.17 2.74
CA HIS A 488 -29.43 -28.57 2.35
C HIS A 488 -29.41 -30.03 1.90
N ILE A 489 -28.90 -30.28 0.70
CA ILE A 489 -28.64 -31.62 0.18
C ILE A 489 -27.12 -31.84 0.22
N LYS A 490 -26.65 -32.62 1.19
CA LYS A 490 -25.23 -32.97 1.39
C LYS A 490 -24.70 -33.91 0.31
N GLN A 491 -24.73 -33.44 -0.93
CA GLN A 491 -24.26 -34.14 -2.11
C GLN A 491 -23.60 -33.13 -3.02
N ILE A 492 -22.38 -33.43 -3.44
CA ILE A 492 -21.64 -32.60 -4.38
C ILE A 492 -22.24 -32.80 -5.77
N THR A 493 -22.84 -31.75 -6.32
CA THR A 493 -23.46 -31.82 -7.65
C THR A 493 -23.09 -30.68 -8.59
N ALA A 494 -22.18 -29.81 -8.18
CA ALA A 494 -21.65 -28.76 -9.03
C ALA A 494 -20.16 -28.50 -8.74
N GLU A 495 -19.50 -27.78 -9.62
CA GLU A 495 -18.15 -27.28 -9.41
C GLU A 495 -18.02 -25.85 -9.95
N PHE A 496 -17.36 -24.99 -9.16
CA PHE A 496 -17.05 -23.62 -9.54
C PHE A 496 -15.54 -23.37 -9.46
N THR A 497 -15.06 -22.46 -10.30
CA THR A 497 -13.61 -22.18 -10.38
C THR A 497 -13.22 -20.97 -9.54
N TRP A 498 -12.06 -21.03 -8.90
CA TRP A 498 -11.48 -19.93 -8.12
C TRP A 498 -10.06 -19.63 -8.59
N ARG A 499 -9.78 -18.36 -8.89
CA ARG A 499 -8.50 -17.91 -9.48
C ARG A 499 -7.99 -16.68 -8.74
N ASN A 500 -6.70 -16.67 -8.41
CA ASN A 500 -6.02 -15.58 -7.68
C ASN A 500 -5.17 -14.67 -8.57
N ASP A 501 -5.28 -14.79 -9.90
CA ASP A 501 -4.49 -14.03 -10.87
C ASP A 501 -5.17 -12.73 -11.34
N GLY A 502 -6.22 -12.31 -10.63
CA GLY A 502 -7.07 -11.20 -11.02
C GLY A 502 -8.30 -11.62 -11.81
N SER A 503 -8.29 -12.71 -12.59
CA SER A 503 -9.36 -13.03 -13.54
C SER A 503 -10.75 -13.36 -12.94
N SER A 504 -10.85 -13.61 -11.63
CA SER A 504 -12.12 -13.86 -10.94
C SER A 504 -12.69 -12.57 -10.31
N MET A 505 -14.02 -12.50 -10.17
CA MET A 505 -14.68 -11.35 -9.53
C MET A 505 -14.20 -11.12 -8.09
N SER A 506 -13.87 -12.19 -7.35
CA SER A 506 -13.34 -12.08 -5.98
C SER A 506 -11.91 -11.54 -5.93
N SER A 507 -11.11 -11.70 -7.00
CA SER A 507 -9.74 -11.16 -7.09
C SER A 507 -9.64 -9.75 -7.68
N HIS A 508 -10.57 -9.32 -8.55
CA HIS A 508 -10.52 -7.99 -9.19
C HIS A 508 -11.12 -6.85 -8.35
N LEU A 509 -11.93 -7.15 -7.33
CA LEU A 509 -12.86 -6.19 -6.73
C LEU A 509 -12.84 -6.18 -5.18
N SER A 510 -11.70 -6.40 -4.52
CA SER A 510 -11.63 -6.44 -3.04
C SER A 510 -12.28 -5.21 -2.36
N LYS A 511 -12.06 -4.02 -2.93
CA LYS A 511 -12.69 -2.77 -2.48
C LYS A 511 -14.20 -2.71 -2.72
N ASP A 512 -14.69 -3.24 -3.82
CA ASP A 512 -16.13 -3.27 -4.11
C ASP A 512 -16.85 -4.35 -3.29
N PHE A 513 -16.21 -5.50 -3.03
CA PHE A 513 -16.70 -6.53 -2.11
C PHE A 513 -16.91 -5.98 -0.69
N LEU A 514 -15.94 -5.21 -0.17
CA LEU A 514 -16.09 -4.57 1.14
C LEU A 514 -17.22 -3.50 1.12
N ARG A 515 -17.33 -2.74 0.03
CA ARG A 515 -18.39 -1.73 -0.15
C ARG A 515 -19.77 -2.37 -0.16
N THR A 516 -20.02 -3.37 -1.00
CA THR A 516 -21.33 -4.01 -1.15
C THR A 516 -21.71 -4.81 0.10
N ARG A 517 -20.75 -5.46 0.79
CA ARG A 517 -21.00 -6.09 2.09
C ARG A 517 -21.45 -5.08 3.16
N ARG A 518 -20.81 -3.90 3.24
CA ARG A 518 -21.27 -2.82 4.14
C ARG A 518 -22.68 -2.35 3.79
N LEU A 519 -23.00 -2.23 2.49
CA LEU A 519 -24.36 -1.88 2.05
C LEU A 519 -25.39 -2.93 2.49
N ILE A 520 -25.09 -4.23 2.34
CA ILE A 520 -25.96 -5.31 2.81
C ILE A 520 -26.16 -5.23 4.33
N TYR A 521 -25.09 -5.07 5.11
CA TYR A 521 -25.21 -4.93 6.57
C TYR A 521 -26.04 -3.70 6.98
N GLN A 522 -25.90 -2.59 6.28
CA GLN A 522 -26.72 -1.39 6.50
C GLN A 522 -28.18 -1.63 6.12
N LYS A 523 -28.44 -2.27 4.98
CA LYS A 523 -29.78 -2.59 4.47
C LYS A 523 -30.55 -3.47 5.45
N TYR A 524 -29.86 -4.34 6.18
CA TYR A 524 -30.45 -5.31 7.11
C TYR A 524 -30.19 -5.00 8.60
N ASP A 525 -29.81 -3.76 8.94
CA ASP A 525 -29.42 -3.37 10.30
C ASP A 525 -30.50 -3.66 11.37
N GLU A 526 -31.79 -3.57 11.00
CA GLU A 526 -32.90 -3.91 11.90
C GLU A 526 -32.84 -5.36 12.41
N TYR A 527 -32.42 -6.32 11.59
CA TYR A 527 -32.29 -7.71 12.01
C TYR A 527 -31.15 -7.90 13.02
N PHE A 528 -30.06 -7.15 12.89
CA PHE A 528 -28.98 -7.14 13.87
C PHE A 528 -29.40 -6.51 15.19
N ARG A 529 -30.28 -5.49 15.15
CA ARG A 529 -30.87 -4.92 16.37
C ARG A 529 -31.76 -5.91 17.12
N LEU A 530 -32.48 -6.77 16.39
CA LEU A 530 -33.29 -7.85 16.99
C LEU A 530 -32.44 -9.03 17.49
N GLN A 531 -31.20 -9.17 17.00
CA GLN A 531 -30.27 -10.23 17.39
C GLN A 531 -28.87 -9.68 17.74
N PRO A 532 -28.71 -8.98 18.88
CA PRO A 532 -27.48 -8.24 19.19
C PRO A 532 -26.21 -9.11 19.27
N HIS A 533 -26.35 -10.41 19.56
CA HIS A 533 -25.25 -11.37 19.61
C HIS A 533 -24.54 -11.56 18.26
N LEU A 534 -25.17 -11.21 17.14
CA LEU A 534 -24.57 -11.24 15.80
C LEU A 534 -23.71 -10.02 15.49
N ILE A 535 -23.86 -8.89 16.23
CA ILE A 535 -23.14 -7.65 15.96
C ILE A 535 -21.61 -7.83 16.10
N PRO A 536 -21.08 -8.45 17.17
CA PRO A 536 -19.63 -8.68 17.29
C PRO A 536 -19.07 -9.56 16.18
N ILE A 537 -19.83 -10.56 15.72
CA ILE A 537 -19.45 -11.47 14.63
C ILE A 537 -19.38 -10.69 13.31
N ARG A 538 -20.41 -9.87 13.02
CA ARG A 538 -20.46 -8.98 11.86
C ARG A 538 -19.25 -8.03 11.83
N GLU A 539 -18.94 -7.43 12.97
CA GLU A 539 -17.80 -6.51 13.07
C GLU A 539 -16.47 -7.23 12.94
N GLN A 540 -16.35 -8.46 13.47
CA GLN A 540 -15.16 -9.28 13.27
C GLN A 540 -14.96 -9.62 11.80
N GLU A 541 -16.01 -10.00 11.06
CA GLU A 541 -15.89 -10.29 9.63
C GLU A 541 -15.52 -9.06 8.80
N LEU A 542 -15.97 -7.86 9.18
CA LEU A 542 -15.49 -6.63 8.57
C LEU A 542 -14.00 -6.41 8.84
N ARG A 543 -13.55 -6.60 10.09
CA ARG A 543 -12.13 -6.48 10.45
C ARG A 543 -11.27 -7.52 9.74
N ASP A 544 -11.73 -8.76 9.65
CA ASP A 544 -11.02 -9.86 9.00
C ASP A 544 -10.90 -9.60 7.49
N LEU A 545 -11.95 -9.12 6.82
CA LEU A 545 -11.89 -8.71 5.42
C LEU A 545 -10.98 -7.49 5.21
N GLU A 546 -11.07 -6.49 6.08
CA GLU A 546 -10.15 -5.34 6.09
C GLU A 546 -8.69 -5.75 6.36
N SER A 547 -8.47 -6.87 7.06
CA SER A 547 -7.14 -7.44 7.32
C SER A 547 -6.64 -8.35 6.18
N ARG A 548 -7.53 -9.05 5.47
CA ARG A 548 -7.22 -9.86 4.28
C ARG A 548 -6.90 -8.97 3.07
N ASP A 549 -7.52 -7.80 2.96
CA ASP A 549 -7.10 -6.75 2.01
C ASP A 549 -5.69 -6.21 2.37
N LYS A 550 -5.26 -6.37 3.64
CA LYS A 550 -3.89 -6.06 4.10
C LYS A 550 -2.90 -7.22 4.00
N SER A 551 -3.33 -8.49 3.92
CA SER A 551 -2.43 -9.66 3.88
C SER A 551 -1.71 -9.85 2.54
N HIS A 552 -1.95 -8.97 1.57
CA HIS A 552 -1.19 -8.84 0.32
C HIS A 552 -0.39 -7.53 0.24
N LEU A 553 -0.30 -6.75 1.32
CA LEU A 553 0.53 -5.55 1.35
C LEU A 553 1.93 -5.94 1.83
N PHE A 554 2.90 -5.86 0.92
CA PHE A 554 4.31 -5.86 1.29
C PHE A 554 4.56 -4.76 2.34
N GLU A 555 5.47 -4.96 3.30
CA GLU A 555 5.87 -3.88 4.21
C GLU A 555 6.45 -2.69 3.43
N CYS A 556 7.12 -2.95 2.31
CA CYS A 556 7.52 -1.90 1.38
C CYS A 556 7.59 -2.36 -0.08
N SER A 557 7.51 -1.38 -1.00
CA SER A 557 7.86 -1.57 -2.41
C SER A 557 9.15 -0.83 -2.70
N ILE A 558 10.17 -1.55 -3.17
CA ILE A 558 11.45 -0.99 -3.58
C ILE A 558 11.35 -0.58 -5.05
N ILE A 559 11.38 0.72 -5.32
CA ILE A 559 11.24 1.31 -6.64
C ILE A 559 12.62 1.63 -7.19
N ILE A 560 12.96 1.01 -8.32
CA ILE A 560 14.27 1.14 -8.97
C ILE A 560 14.07 1.71 -10.38
N PRO A 561 14.31 3.02 -10.60
CA PRO A 561 14.40 3.56 -11.95
C PRO A 561 15.69 3.08 -12.62
N VAL A 562 15.59 2.59 -13.85
CA VAL A 562 16.72 2.02 -14.59
C VAL A 562 16.83 2.70 -15.96
N PHE A 563 18.04 3.13 -16.31
CA PHE A 563 18.37 3.57 -17.66
C PHE A 563 19.80 3.12 -18.01
N ASN A 564 19.89 2.07 -18.82
CA ASN A 564 21.13 1.37 -19.13
C ASN A 564 21.86 0.88 -17.85
N LYS A 565 23.16 0.60 -17.99
CA LYS A 565 24.06 0.09 -16.95
C LYS A 565 23.60 -1.25 -16.40
N MET A 566 23.30 -2.20 -17.29
CA MET A 566 22.84 -3.56 -16.96
C MET A 566 23.66 -4.21 -15.82
N ASP A 567 24.99 -4.10 -15.85
CA ASP A 567 25.86 -4.72 -14.84
C ASP A 567 25.68 -4.12 -13.44
N LEU A 568 25.43 -2.80 -13.34
CA LEU A 568 25.13 -2.13 -12.07
C LEU A 568 23.76 -2.57 -11.56
N THR A 569 22.75 -2.57 -12.42
CA THR A 569 21.39 -3.05 -12.08
C THR A 569 21.42 -4.48 -11.57
N ARG A 570 22.16 -5.37 -12.26
CA ARG A 570 22.34 -6.76 -11.82
C ARG A 570 23.01 -6.84 -10.45
N GLN A 571 24.08 -6.08 -10.24
CA GLN A 571 24.81 -6.08 -8.96
C GLN A 571 23.93 -5.57 -7.81
N CYS A 572 23.16 -4.51 -8.03
CA CYS A 572 22.20 -3.96 -7.06
C CYS A 572 21.17 -5.02 -6.65
N LEU A 573 20.48 -5.64 -7.62
CA LEU A 573 19.46 -6.66 -7.34
C LEU A 573 20.02 -7.89 -6.63
N MET A 574 21.20 -8.38 -7.03
CA MET A 574 21.85 -9.52 -6.38
C MET A 574 22.19 -9.23 -4.91
N HIS A 575 22.71 -8.04 -4.61
CA HIS A 575 23.02 -7.66 -3.23
C HIS A 575 21.74 -7.42 -2.42
N LEU A 576 20.75 -6.75 -3.00
CA LEU A 576 19.44 -6.52 -2.39
C LEU A 576 18.84 -7.83 -1.87
N VAL A 577 18.78 -8.87 -2.71
CA VAL A 577 18.25 -10.20 -2.31
C VAL A 577 19.12 -10.84 -1.22
N LYS A 578 20.44 -10.69 -1.31
CA LYS A 578 21.38 -11.32 -0.36
C LYS A 578 21.30 -10.74 1.05
N VAL A 579 21.15 -9.41 1.18
CA VAL A 579 21.31 -8.70 2.46
C VAL A 579 19.99 -8.28 3.11
N THR A 580 18.88 -8.40 2.38
CA THR A 580 17.55 -7.97 2.85
C THR A 580 16.78 -9.17 3.38
N THR A 581 16.71 -9.30 4.71
CA THR A 581 16.02 -10.40 5.41
C THR A 581 15.01 -9.86 6.43
N GLY A 582 13.94 -10.61 6.70
CA GLY A 582 13.02 -10.33 7.81
C GLY A 582 11.99 -9.22 7.57
N ILE A 583 12.01 -8.57 6.40
CA ILE A 583 11.03 -7.57 5.97
C ILE A 583 10.40 -8.07 4.67
N SER A 584 9.07 -8.03 4.54
CA SER A 584 8.40 -8.36 3.28
C SER A 584 8.49 -7.20 2.29
N TYR A 585 8.95 -7.47 1.07
CA TYR A 585 9.07 -6.43 0.04
C TYR A 585 8.79 -6.98 -1.35
N GLU A 586 8.37 -6.09 -2.25
CA GLU A 586 8.42 -6.31 -3.69
C GLU A 586 9.40 -5.33 -4.34
N VAL A 587 9.82 -5.62 -5.56
CA VAL A 587 10.66 -4.72 -6.35
C VAL A 587 9.88 -4.24 -7.57
N VAL A 588 9.77 -2.92 -7.75
CA VAL A 588 9.16 -2.29 -8.92
C VAL A 588 10.26 -1.62 -9.74
N ILE A 589 10.63 -2.23 -10.86
CA ILE A 589 11.67 -1.75 -11.76
C ILE A 589 11.02 -0.94 -12.87
N VAL A 590 11.49 0.28 -13.10
CA VAL A 590 11.01 1.16 -14.18
C VAL A 590 12.14 1.37 -15.18
N ASP A 591 12.08 0.64 -16.30
CA ASP A 591 13.03 0.72 -17.40
C ASP A 591 12.70 1.90 -18.32
N ASN A 592 13.54 2.93 -18.26
CA ASN A 592 13.43 4.19 -18.98
C ASN A 592 14.01 4.11 -20.41
N ASP A 593 13.62 3.07 -21.18
CA ASP A 593 14.09 2.84 -22.55
C ASP A 593 15.60 2.52 -22.63
N SER A 594 16.03 1.49 -21.86
CA SER A 594 17.41 1.01 -21.91
C SER A 594 17.75 0.30 -23.22
N SER A 595 18.99 0.46 -23.67
CA SER A 595 19.51 -0.03 -24.97
C SER A 595 20.72 -0.96 -24.86
N ASP A 596 21.20 -1.25 -23.65
CA ASP A 596 22.45 -1.96 -23.36
C ASP A 596 22.25 -3.43 -22.93
N GLY A 597 21.11 -4.01 -23.28
CA GLY A 597 20.72 -5.37 -22.89
C GLY A 597 20.12 -5.51 -21.49
N THR A 598 19.94 -4.39 -20.78
CA THR A 598 19.13 -4.34 -19.55
C THR A 598 17.76 -4.98 -19.76
N GLY A 599 17.11 -4.72 -20.90
CA GLY A 599 15.80 -5.29 -21.21
C GLY A 599 15.79 -6.82 -21.19
N GLU A 600 16.74 -7.48 -21.85
CA GLU A 600 16.81 -8.95 -21.85
C GLU A 600 17.14 -9.50 -20.45
N PHE A 601 18.00 -8.81 -19.71
CA PHE A 601 18.30 -9.19 -18.32
C PHE A 601 17.06 -9.11 -17.43
N LEU A 602 16.26 -8.04 -17.54
CA LEU A 602 15.04 -7.88 -16.76
C LEU A 602 14.02 -8.99 -17.06
N ASP A 603 13.94 -9.48 -18.29
CA ASP A 603 13.05 -10.60 -18.67
C ASP A 603 13.43 -11.94 -18.01
N THR A 604 14.66 -12.06 -17.50
CA THR A 604 15.10 -13.25 -16.75
C THR A 604 14.71 -13.25 -15.28
N LEU A 605 14.21 -12.11 -14.76
CA LEU A 605 13.87 -11.98 -13.34
C LEU A 605 12.55 -12.68 -13.02
N GLY A 606 12.50 -13.34 -11.86
CA GLY A 606 11.29 -13.95 -11.30
C GLY A 606 11.10 -13.58 -9.83
N GLY A 607 9.99 -14.01 -9.23
CA GLY A 607 9.62 -13.67 -7.84
C GLY A 607 8.72 -12.44 -7.76
N ASP A 608 8.72 -11.75 -6.62
CA ASP A 608 7.90 -10.55 -6.36
C ASP A 608 8.51 -9.30 -7.00
N VAL A 609 8.68 -9.34 -8.33
CA VAL A 609 9.25 -8.26 -9.16
C VAL A 609 8.23 -7.82 -10.20
N GLN A 610 8.02 -6.51 -10.31
CA GLN A 610 7.22 -5.86 -11.34
C GLN A 610 8.12 -5.02 -12.24
N ILE A 611 7.94 -5.12 -13.56
CA ILE A 611 8.73 -4.38 -14.55
C ILE A 611 7.80 -3.47 -15.35
N LEU A 612 8.06 -2.17 -15.31
CA LEU A 612 7.40 -1.15 -16.12
C LEU A 612 8.40 -0.67 -17.19
N ARG A 613 8.00 -0.73 -18.46
CA ARG A 613 8.87 -0.32 -19.58
C ARG A 613 8.32 0.93 -20.25
N ASN A 614 9.15 1.96 -20.34
CA ASN A 614 8.88 3.15 -21.13
C ASN A 614 9.45 2.97 -22.55
N SER A 615 8.78 3.58 -23.53
CA SER A 615 9.22 3.60 -24.93
C SER A 615 10.23 4.70 -25.23
N THR A 616 10.46 5.60 -24.27
CA THR A 616 11.45 6.68 -24.32
C THR A 616 11.92 6.97 -22.91
N ASN A 617 13.11 7.55 -22.76
CA ASN A 617 13.59 8.00 -21.45
C ASN A 617 12.78 9.23 -20.98
N LEU A 618 11.99 9.04 -19.93
CA LEU A 618 11.12 10.07 -19.34
C LEU A 618 11.79 10.85 -18.19
N GLY A 619 13.01 10.49 -17.80
CA GLY A 619 13.73 11.08 -16.67
C GLY A 619 13.44 10.39 -15.33
N PHE A 620 14.24 10.74 -14.32
CA PHE A 620 14.21 10.11 -12.99
C PHE A 620 12.86 10.30 -12.26
N ALA A 621 12.41 11.54 -12.10
CA ALA A 621 11.19 11.87 -11.35
C ALA A 621 9.95 11.12 -11.90
N LYS A 622 9.80 11.08 -13.23
CA LYS A 622 8.67 10.39 -13.89
C LYS A 622 8.71 8.88 -13.65
N ALA A 623 9.89 8.26 -13.76
CA ALA A 623 10.05 6.84 -13.51
C ALA A 623 9.75 6.47 -12.05
N CYS A 624 10.26 7.25 -11.10
CA CYS A 624 9.93 7.08 -9.69
C CYS A 624 8.43 7.22 -9.42
N ASN A 625 7.78 8.24 -9.99
CA ASN A 625 6.33 8.44 -9.87
C ASN A 625 5.52 7.29 -10.50
N GLN A 626 5.98 6.69 -11.61
CA GLN A 626 5.37 5.50 -12.20
C GLN A 626 5.48 4.29 -11.28
N GLY A 627 6.68 4.04 -10.74
CA GLY A 627 6.92 2.93 -9.81
C GLY A 627 6.09 3.08 -8.53
N ALA A 628 6.02 4.28 -7.97
CA ALA A 628 5.20 4.59 -6.79
C ALA A 628 3.70 4.33 -7.00
N ARG A 629 3.19 4.58 -8.21
CA ARG A 629 1.78 4.30 -8.55
C ARG A 629 1.49 2.81 -8.69
N ALA A 630 2.47 2.02 -9.13
CA ALA A 630 2.32 0.58 -9.31
C ALA A 630 2.61 -0.22 -8.02
N ALA A 631 3.34 0.37 -7.08
CA ALA A 631 3.67 -0.18 -5.77
C ALA A 631 2.43 -0.63 -4.96
N ARG A 632 2.51 -1.80 -4.35
CA ARG A 632 1.52 -2.44 -3.47
C ARG A 632 1.94 -2.43 -1.99
N GLY A 633 3.15 -1.96 -1.66
CA GLY A 633 3.67 -1.93 -0.31
C GLY A 633 3.14 -0.79 0.55
N LYS A 634 3.18 -0.96 1.88
CA LYS A 634 2.82 0.06 2.88
C LYS A 634 3.73 1.29 2.79
N HIS A 635 5.03 1.05 2.65
CA HIS A 635 6.05 2.08 2.47
C HIS A 635 6.65 2.02 1.06
N LEU A 636 7.08 3.15 0.54
CA LEU A 636 7.81 3.24 -0.73
C LEU A 636 9.29 3.41 -0.43
N VAL A 637 10.16 2.67 -1.10
CA VAL A 637 11.61 2.83 -0.97
C VAL A 637 12.18 3.13 -2.34
N PHE A 638 12.62 4.35 -2.58
CA PHE A 638 13.33 4.70 -3.81
C PHE A 638 14.79 4.28 -3.69
N LEU A 639 15.30 3.57 -4.69
CA LEU A 639 16.66 3.03 -4.70
C LEU A 639 17.24 3.13 -6.11
N ASN A 640 18.39 3.79 -6.26
CA ASN A 640 19.06 3.82 -7.56
C ASN A 640 19.65 2.46 -7.95
N ASN A 641 19.71 2.18 -9.25
CA ASN A 641 20.20 0.92 -9.79
C ASN A 641 21.72 0.70 -9.65
N ASP A 642 22.47 1.74 -9.31
CA ASP A 642 23.93 1.73 -9.09
C ASP A 642 24.32 1.74 -7.60
N THR A 643 23.42 1.26 -6.74
CA THR A 643 23.67 1.13 -5.30
C THR A 643 23.95 -0.31 -4.89
N ILE A 644 24.73 -0.46 -3.81
CA ILE A 644 24.97 -1.75 -3.15
C ILE A 644 24.53 -1.61 -1.68
N PRO A 645 23.40 -2.21 -1.28
CA PRO A 645 22.97 -2.19 0.11
C PRO A 645 23.88 -3.04 1.02
N ARG A 646 24.12 -2.57 2.26
CA ARG A 646 24.76 -3.35 3.33
C ARG A 646 23.71 -4.02 4.22
N ASP A 647 24.13 -5.02 5.00
CA ASP A 647 23.25 -5.77 5.92
C ASP A 647 22.49 -4.83 6.87
N GLY A 648 21.19 -5.10 7.04
CA GLY A 648 20.31 -4.34 7.95
C GLY A 648 19.79 -3.00 7.41
N TRP A 649 20.12 -2.63 6.16
CA TRP A 649 19.76 -1.32 5.62
C TRP A 649 18.25 -1.04 5.66
N LEU A 650 17.44 -1.95 5.10
CA LEU A 650 16.01 -1.78 4.98
C LEU A 650 15.32 -1.82 6.34
N GLN A 651 15.75 -2.73 7.21
CA GLN A 651 15.21 -2.84 8.56
C GLN A 651 15.39 -1.54 9.34
N ALA A 652 16.55 -0.89 9.23
CA ALA A 652 16.77 0.40 9.88
C ALA A 652 15.85 1.52 9.37
N LEU A 653 15.49 1.52 8.07
CA LEU A 653 14.53 2.48 7.51
C LEU A 653 13.11 2.22 8.01
N ILE A 654 12.68 0.96 8.02
CA ILE A 654 11.34 0.54 8.46
C ILE A 654 11.14 0.79 9.95
N GLU A 655 12.11 0.38 10.79
CA GLU A 655 12.08 0.61 12.24
C GLU A 655 11.95 2.10 12.56
N GLU A 656 12.61 2.97 11.81
CA GLU A 656 12.57 4.41 12.01
C GLU A 656 11.16 4.98 11.83
N VAL A 657 10.48 4.63 10.73
CA VAL A 657 9.11 5.09 10.47
C VAL A 657 8.07 4.38 11.32
N ASP A 658 8.25 3.11 11.66
CA ASP A 658 7.27 2.41 12.48
C ASP A 658 7.37 2.81 13.97
N THR A 659 8.57 3.18 14.45
CA THR A 659 8.77 3.72 15.80
C THR A 659 8.29 5.16 15.94
N HIS A 660 8.49 6.00 14.92
CA HIS A 660 8.19 7.44 15.00
C HIS A 660 7.05 7.82 14.05
N SER A 661 5.85 8.02 14.61
CA SER A 661 4.64 8.33 13.86
C SER A 661 4.63 9.75 13.26
N ASP A 662 5.59 10.61 13.58
CA ASP A 662 5.79 11.95 13.02
C ASP A 662 6.85 11.99 11.89
N VAL A 663 7.56 10.88 11.66
CA VAL A 663 8.55 10.70 10.59
C VAL A 663 7.91 10.02 9.38
N ASP A 664 8.05 10.64 8.21
CA ASP A 664 7.48 10.13 6.96
C ASP A 664 8.51 9.87 5.87
N VAL A 665 9.70 10.47 5.99
CA VAL A 665 10.80 10.29 5.05
C VAL A 665 12.05 9.91 5.83
N VAL A 666 12.73 8.84 5.39
CA VAL A 666 13.97 8.38 5.99
C VAL A 666 15.03 8.16 4.91
N GLY A 667 16.15 8.86 4.99
CA GLY A 667 17.28 8.71 4.08
C GLY A 667 18.41 7.87 4.67
N SER A 668 19.06 7.11 3.81
CA SER A 668 20.20 6.25 4.18
C SER A 668 21.53 6.99 4.16
N LYS A 669 22.56 6.44 4.80
CA LYS A 669 23.97 6.81 4.58
C LYS A 669 24.47 6.23 3.26
N LEU A 670 25.03 7.09 2.41
CA LEU A 670 25.63 6.67 1.15
C LEU A 670 27.14 6.87 1.18
N LEU A 671 27.86 5.86 0.70
CA LEU A 671 29.30 5.84 0.64
C LEU A 671 29.79 5.75 -0.80
N TYR A 672 30.92 6.37 -1.06
CA TYR A 672 31.74 6.08 -2.22
C TYR A 672 32.44 4.72 -2.08
N PRO A 673 32.91 4.12 -3.20
CA PRO A 673 33.65 2.86 -3.17
C PRO A 673 34.92 2.88 -2.30
N ASP A 674 35.49 4.06 -2.03
CA ASP A 674 36.67 4.27 -1.18
C ASP A 674 36.34 4.44 0.32
N ASN A 675 35.09 4.16 0.72
CA ASN A 675 34.57 4.34 2.08
C ASN A 675 34.55 5.79 2.58
N THR A 676 34.60 6.78 1.67
CA THR A 676 34.26 8.16 2.02
C THR A 676 32.76 8.40 1.91
N ILE A 677 32.26 9.34 2.70
CA ILE A 677 30.84 9.70 2.73
C ILE A 677 30.48 10.44 1.45
N GLN A 678 29.40 10.00 0.83
CA GLN A 678 28.75 10.72 -0.26
C GLN A 678 27.51 11.47 0.25
N HIS A 679 26.71 10.80 1.09
CA HIS A 679 25.51 11.38 1.67
C HIS A 679 25.39 11.01 3.15
N ALA A 680 25.18 12.04 3.96
CA ALA A 680 24.84 11.92 5.39
C ALA A 680 23.77 12.96 5.75
N GLY A 681 22.82 13.19 4.83
CA GLY A 681 21.92 14.35 4.84
C GLY A 681 22.27 15.41 3.78
N ALA A 682 21.32 16.30 3.51
CA ALA A 682 21.52 17.51 2.72
C ALA A 682 21.18 18.75 3.54
N VAL A 683 21.95 19.82 3.35
CA VAL A 683 21.76 21.13 3.98
C VAL A 683 21.67 22.20 2.90
N ILE A 684 21.01 23.32 3.17
CA ILE A 684 20.87 24.44 2.24
C ILE A 684 21.94 25.49 2.55
N SER A 685 22.74 25.82 1.55
CA SER A 685 23.82 26.80 1.68
C SER A 685 23.30 28.21 1.86
N ARG A 686 23.89 28.98 2.78
CA ARG A 686 23.65 30.42 2.94
C ARG A 686 24.18 31.23 1.76
N GLN A 687 25.18 30.73 1.06
CA GLN A 687 25.81 31.45 -0.06
C GLN A 687 25.03 31.25 -1.35
N HIS A 688 24.79 29.99 -1.73
CA HIS A 688 24.17 29.64 -3.02
C HIS A 688 22.66 29.44 -2.94
N LEU A 689 22.09 29.32 -1.74
CA LEU A 689 20.66 29.02 -1.51
C LEU A 689 20.21 27.69 -2.13
N THR A 690 21.16 26.78 -2.36
CA THR A 690 20.95 25.46 -2.94
C THR A 690 21.46 24.35 -2.01
N PRO A 691 20.91 23.13 -2.12
CA PRO A 691 21.29 21.97 -1.32
C PRO A 691 22.70 21.46 -1.63
N TYR A 692 23.41 20.99 -0.60
CA TYR A 692 24.65 20.22 -0.73
C TYR A 692 24.85 19.24 0.43
N HIS A 693 25.85 18.36 0.32
CA HIS A 693 26.17 17.34 1.34
C HIS A 693 27.32 17.80 2.24
N LEU A 694 27.01 18.17 3.49
CA LEU A 694 27.97 18.77 4.43
C LEU A 694 29.21 17.90 4.69
N PHE A 695 29.06 16.59 4.76
CA PHE A 695 30.13 15.63 5.09
C PHE A 695 30.69 14.90 3.86
N GLN A 696 30.50 15.44 2.66
CA GLN A 696 30.99 14.78 1.45
C GLN A 696 32.52 14.64 1.45
N GLY A 697 33.02 13.45 1.09
CA GLY A 697 34.45 13.16 0.94
C GLY A 697 35.20 12.83 2.25
N VAL A 698 34.54 12.92 3.42
CA VAL A 698 35.19 12.55 4.70
C VAL A 698 35.04 11.04 4.99
N PRO A 699 35.92 10.41 5.80
CA PRO A 699 35.84 8.98 6.08
C PRO A 699 34.52 8.54 6.73
N GLU A 700 34.02 7.35 6.38
CA GLU A 700 32.77 6.81 6.94
C GLU A 700 32.76 6.71 8.48
N SER A 701 33.94 6.62 9.10
CA SER A 701 34.12 6.50 10.55
C SER A 701 33.88 7.79 11.31
N LEU A 702 33.66 8.93 10.63
CA LEU A 702 33.41 10.22 11.28
C LEU A 702 32.21 10.10 12.24
N PRO A 703 32.37 10.31 13.56
CA PRO A 703 31.28 10.11 14.52
C PRO A 703 30.04 10.96 14.21
N ALA A 704 30.25 12.21 13.78
CA ALA A 704 29.17 13.11 13.40
C ALA A 704 28.32 12.59 12.23
N ALA A 705 28.88 11.82 11.31
CA ALA A 705 28.10 11.22 10.22
C ALA A 705 27.33 9.96 10.65
N ASN A 706 27.62 9.39 11.82
CA ASN A 706 27.03 8.16 12.35
C ASN A 706 25.98 8.40 13.44
N THR A 707 25.39 9.60 13.47
CA THR A 707 24.26 9.96 14.35
C THR A 707 22.97 10.13 13.56
N ARG A 708 21.83 9.69 14.12
CA ARG A 708 20.49 9.96 13.58
C ARG A 708 20.22 11.46 13.62
N LYS A 709 19.68 12.04 12.53
CA LYS A 709 19.41 13.48 12.43
C LYS A 709 18.04 13.76 11.84
N GLU A 710 17.34 14.74 12.39
CA GLU A 710 16.24 15.40 11.67
C GLU A 710 16.85 16.47 10.75
N LEU A 711 16.46 16.47 9.49
CA LEU A 711 16.98 17.38 8.47
C LEU A 711 15.83 17.94 7.64
N GLN A 712 16.13 18.92 6.79
CA GLN A 712 15.16 19.38 5.80
C GLN A 712 15.02 18.41 4.63
N ALA A 713 16.12 17.76 4.22
CA ALA A 713 16.11 16.88 3.05
C ALA A 713 17.14 15.75 3.12
N VAL A 714 16.83 14.69 2.40
CA VAL A 714 17.68 13.53 2.10
C VAL A 714 17.58 13.23 0.61
N THR A 715 18.46 12.37 0.08
CA THR A 715 18.46 12.04 -1.35
C THR A 715 17.64 10.80 -1.68
N ALA A 716 16.99 10.79 -2.85
CA ALA A 716 16.27 9.65 -3.41
C ALA A 716 17.18 8.53 -3.96
N ALA A 717 18.50 8.69 -3.92
CA ALA A 717 19.41 7.58 -4.23
C ALA A 717 19.19 6.37 -3.30
N CYS A 718 18.81 6.63 -2.05
CA CYS A 718 18.11 5.66 -1.20
C CYS A 718 17.29 6.38 -0.12
N MET A 719 15.96 6.39 -0.27
CA MET A 719 15.04 6.94 0.72
C MET A 719 13.77 6.10 0.88
N LEU A 720 13.31 5.95 2.11
CA LEU A 720 11.98 5.43 2.42
C LEU A 720 11.00 6.57 2.60
N VAL A 721 9.78 6.41 2.09
CA VAL A 721 8.66 7.35 2.23
C VAL A 721 7.39 6.59 2.55
N ARG A 722 6.55 7.11 3.48
CA ARG A 722 5.18 6.60 3.63
C ARG A 722 4.39 6.83 2.35
N LYS A 723 3.73 5.79 1.83
CA LYS A 723 2.98 5.87 0.57
C LYS A 723 1.94 7.00 0.57
N GLU A 724 1.16 7.11 1.65
CA GLU A 724 0.14 8.16 1.81
C GLU A 724 0.76 9.57 1.77
N THR A 725 1.93 9.76 2.36
CA THR A 725 2.64 11.05 2.35
C THR A 725 3.13 11.39 0.95
N PHE A 726 3.67 10.41 0.22
CA PHE A 726 4.09 10.60 -1.17
C PHE A 726 2.92 11.02 -2.07
N GLU A 727 1.76 10.36 -1.92
CA GLU A 727 0.53 10.68 -2.65
C GLU A 727 0.00 12.08 -2.29
N LYS A 728 -0.05 12.42 -0.99
CA LYS A 728 -0.50 13.75 -0.52
C LYS A 728 0.40 14.89 -0.98
N ALA A 729 1.72 14.65 -1.07
CA ALA A 729 2.69 15.63 -1.56
C ALA A 729 2.71 15.77 -3.09
N GLY A 730 1.95 14.94 -3.81
CA GLY A 730 1.88 14.98 -5.28
C GLY A 730 3.06 14.30 -5.97
N GLY A 731 3.83 13.48 -5.26
CA GLY A 731 5.03 12.82 -5.76
C GLY A 731 6.19 13.77 -6.08
N PHE A 732 7.19 13.27 -6.82
CA PHE A 732 8.31 14.09 -7.28
C PHE A 732 7.87 15.06 -8.38
N ASP A 733 8.34 16.31 -8.34
CA ASP A 733 8.05 17.29 -9.38
C ASP A 733 8.80 16.94 -10.67
N GLU A 734 8.03 16.55 -11.69
CA GLU A 734 8.52 16.12 -13.00
C GLU A 734 9.13 17.25 -13.85
N GLY A 735 9.09 18.49 -13.37
CA GLY A 735 9.78 19.63 -13.96
C GLY A 735 11.29 19.65 -13.71
N PHE A 736 11.77 18.93 -12.68
CA PHE A 736 13.20 18.74 -12.45
C PHE A 736 13.76 17.62 -13.34
N VAL A 737 14.99 17.82 -13.82
CA VAL A 737 15.68 16.85 -14.69
C VAL A 737 16.92 16.33 -13.99
N ASN A 738 16.82 15.14 -13.40
CA ASN A 738 17.92 14.40 -12.74
C ASN A 738 18.66 15.22 -11.65
N GLY A 739 17.92 15.77 -10.69
CA GLY A 739 18.45 16.47 -9.52
C GLY A 739 17.45 17.50 -8.96
N PHE A 740 17.46 17.68 -7.63
CA PHE A 740 16.60 18.57 -6.84
C PHE A 740 15.15 18.08 -6.61
N GLU A 741 14.63 17.12 -7.37
CA GLU A 741 13.27 16.58 -7.18
C GLU A 741 13.04 15.97 -5.79
N ASP A 742 14.07 15.34 -5.23
CA ASP A 742 14.06 14.70 -3.92
C ASP A 742 14.12 15.73 -2.79
N ILE A 743 14.92 16.78 -2.96
CA ILE A 743 15.00 17.92 -2.04
C ILE A 743 13.68 18.69 -2.01
N ASP A 744 13.14 19.03 -3.17
CA ASP A 744 11.84 19.71 -3.31
C ASP A 744 10.71 18.90 -2.64
N PHE A 745 10.68 17.59 -2.87
CA PHE A 745 9.73 16.69 -2.22
C PHE A 745 9.88 16.69 -0.70
N CYS A 746 11.09 16.59 -0.17
CA CYS A 746 11.34 16.62 1.27
C CYS A 746 10.83 17.93 1.91
N LEU A 747 11.03 19.07 1.24
CA LEU A 747 10.53 20.37 1.71
C LEU A 747 8.99 20.45 1.68
N LYS A 748 8.33 19.89 0.66
CA LYS A 748 6.85 19.75 0.65
C LYS A 748 6.37 18.92 1.84
N VAL A 749 7.03 17.81 2.14
CA VAL A 749 6.71 16.97 3.31
C VAL A 749 6.90 17.76 4.62
N ARG A 750 7.95 18.59 4.72
CA ARG A 750 8.17 19.47 5.87
C ARG A 750 7.05 20.49 6.05
N GLN A 751 6.54 21.09 4.97
CA GLN A 751 5.41 22.03 5.01
C GLN A 751 4.12 21.38 5.53
N MET A 752 3.96 20.06 5.37
CA MET A 752 2.85 19.30 5.95
C MET A 752 3.01 19.02 7.45
N GLY A 753 4.06 19.53 8.09
CA GLY A 753 4.35 19.30 9.51
C GLY A 753 4.95 17.92 9.80
N ARG A 754 5.44 17.22 8.77
CA ARG A 754 6.03 15.87 8.89
C ARG A 754 7.55 15.96 8.88
N LYS A 755 8.21 14.97 9.48
CA LYS A 755 9.68 14.97 9.64
C LYS A 755 10.39 14.15 8.56
N VAL A 756 11.57 14.65 8.20
CA VAL A 756 12.55 14.00 7.33
C VAL A 756 13.76 13.65 8.19
N VAL A 757 14.16 12.38 8.18
CA VAL A 757 15.21 11.86 9.07
C VAL A 757 16.31 11.18 8.26
N TYR A 758 17.56 11.41 8.65
CA TYR A 758 18.70 10.63 8.22
C TYR A 758 19.00 9.52 9.24
N GLN A 759 19.06 8.26 8.78
CA GLN A 759 19.30 7.08 9.60
C GLN A 759 20.61 6.38 9.18
N PRO A 760 21.73 6.61 9.90
CA PRO A 760 23.05 6.09 9.52
C PRO A 760 23.18 4.56 9.64
N LYS A 761 22.29 3.89 10.38
CA LYS A 761 22.24 2.42 10.42
C LYS A 761 21.81 1.83 9.07
N SER A 762 21.06 2.58 8.26
CA SER A 762 20.86 2.24 6.86
C SER A 762 22.04 2.72 6.04
N CYS A 763 22.81 1.81 5.45
CA CYS A 763 24.05 2.16 4.75
C CYS A 763 24.18 1.42 3.42
N LEU A 764 24.56 2.16 2.38
CA LEU A 764 24.75 1.64 1.03
C LEU A 764 26.00 2.27 0.39
N TYR A 765 26.62 1.56 -0.55
CA TYR A 765 27.54 2.17 -1.50
C TYR A 765 26.76 2.69 -2.72
N HIS A 766 27.19 3.80 -3.30
CA HIS A 766 26.63 4.36 -4.53
C HIS A 766 27.76 4.55 -5.53
N LEU A 767 27.75 3.74 -6.58
CA LEU A 767 28.90 3.48 -7.44
C LEU A 767 29.08 4.55 -8.52
N GLU A 768 28.00 5.18 -9.02
CA GLU A 768 28.05 6.10 -10.15
C GLU A 768 27.55 7.51 -9.78
N SER A 769 28.45 8.33 -9.23
CA SER A 769 28.16 9.72 -8.86
C SER A 769 28.83 10.79 -9.74
N GLN A 770 29.65 10.42 -10.73
CA GLN A 770 30.51 11.36 -11.48
C GLN A 770 30.56 11.12 -12.99
N SER A 771 29.53 10.54 -13.59
CA SER A 771 29.50 10.33 -15.05
C SER A 771 29.41 11.66 -15.83
N PRO A 772 30.04 11.76 -17.02
CA PRO A 772 29.96 12.94 -17.86
C PRO A 772 28.50 13.32 -18.21
N GLY A 773 28.14 14.59 -18.07
CA GLY A 773 26.80 15.10 -18.38
C GLY A 773 25.79 15.06 -17.22
N ARG A 774 26.09 14.41 -16.09
CA ARG A 774 25.15 14.35 -14.94
C ARG A 774 24.74 15.72 -14.40
N LYS A 775 25.67 16.68 -14.39
CA LYS A 775 25.44 18.05 -13.91
C LYS A 775 24.93 19.01 -14.98
N GLN A 776 24.57 18.52 -16.17
CA GLN A 776 24.17 19.38 -17.30
C GLN A 776 22.92 20.20 -17.01
N HIS A 777 22.06 19.73 -16.11
CA HIS A 777 20.81 20.38 -15.73
C HIS A 777 20.82 20.99 -14.32
N ASP A 778 21.96 20.96 -13.60
CA ASP A 778 22.06 21.48 -12.24
C ASP A 778 21.71 22.98 -12.17
N GLU A 779 22.17 23.77 -13.13
CA GLU A 779 21.92 25.22 -13.14
C GLU A 779 20.42 25.55 -13.41
N PRO A 780 19.76 25.01 -14.44
CA PRO A 780 18.31 25.13 -14.59
C PRO A 780 17.51 24.63 -13.38
N ASN A 781 17.89 23.48 -12.81
CA ASN A 781 17.21 22.91 -11.63
C ASN A 781 17.39 23.81 -10.40
N ALA A 782 18.59 24.37 -10.18
CA ALA A 782 18.87 25.31 -9.11
C ALA A 782 18.01 26.58 -9.24
N GLN A 783 17.90 27.15 -10.45
CA GLN A 783 17.06 28.31 -10.71
C GLN A 783 15.58 28.01 -10.44
N ARG A 784 15.09 26.86 -10.88
CA ARG A 784 13.73 26.38 -10.60
C ARG A 784 13.51 26.21 -9.09
N PHE A 785 14.45 25.58 -8.40
CA PHE A 785 14.37 25.35 -6.96
C PHE A 785 14.32 26.67 -6.18
N VAL A 786 15.23 27.60 -6.48
CA VAL A 786 15.26 28.92 -5.83
C VAL A 786 13.96 29.67 -6.11
N SER A 787 13.48 29.70 -7.36
CA SER A 787 12.21 30.36 -7.69
C SER A 787 11.02 29.72 -6.98
N HIS A 788 11.00 28.41 -6.83
CA HIS A 788 9.92 27.72 -6.13
C HIS A 788 9.90 28.04 -4.63
N TRP A 789 11.06 28.20 -4.01
CA TRP A 789 11.20 28.29 -2.55
C TRP A 789 11.68 29.65 -2.01
N GLU A 790 11.88 30.67 -2.84
CA GLU A 790 12.40 32.00 -2.42
C GLU A 790 11.53 32.70 -1.37
N HIS A 791 10.25 32.36 -1.31
CA HIS A 791 9.30 32.84 -0.32
C HIS A 791 9.53 32.24 1.09
N LYS A 792 10.40 31.23 1.25
CA LYS A 792 10.67 30.54 2.52
C LYS A 792 12.13 30.64 2.94
N TRP A 793 12.35 30.70 4.26
CA TRP A 793 13.69 30.57 4.84
C TRP A 793 14.11 29.10 4.93
N LEU A 794 15.11 28.73 4.14
CA LEU A 794 15.60 27.35 4.07
C LEU A 794 17.03 27.14 4.57
N VAL A 795 17.81 28.19 4.83
CA VAL A 795 19.23 28.04 5.19
C VAL A 795 19.39 27.38 6.57
N ASP A 796 20.10 26.25 6.63
CA ASP A 796 20.30 25.45 7.85
C ASP A 796 21.71 24.88 8.03
N GLU A 797 22.65 25.15 7.13
CA GLU A 797 23.97 24.52 7.16
C GLU A 797 24.76 24.76 8.46
N ASP A 798 24.69 25.96 9.03
CA ASP A 798 25.41 26.30 10.27
C ASP A 798 24.72 25.69 11.49
N LEU A 799 23.39 25.67 11.50
CA LEU A 799 22.59 24.96 12.51
C LEU A 799 22.95 23.47 12.54
N VAL A 800 22.97 22.83 11.37
CA VAL A 800 23.29 21.40 11.27
C VAL A 800 24.76 21.13 11.61
N ALA A 801 25.70 21.95 11.14
CA ALA A 801 27.12 21.81 11.51
C ALA A 801 27.31 21.94 13.04
N TYR A 802 26.66 22.93 13.66
CA TYR A 802 26.77 23.21 15.09
C TYR A 802 26.23 22.09 15.97
N GLN A 803 25.10 21.51 15.59
CA GLN A 803 24.52 20.32 16.25
C GLN A 803 25.43 19.09 16.15
N ASN A 804 26.30 19.06 15.14
CA ASN A 804 27.23 17.97 14.87
C ASN A 804 28.64 18.19 15.43
N GLY A 805 28.85 19.24 16.21
CA GLY A 805 30.16 19.49 16.84
C GLY A 805 31.09 20.39 16.02
N TYR A 806 30.61 21.04 14.97
CA TYR A 806 31.44 21.86 14.08
C TYR A 806 30.88 23.27 13.89
N ILE A 807 31.70 24.19 13.41
CA ILE A 807 31.28 25.46 12.82
C ILE A 807 31.81 25.55 11.39
N ILE A 808 31.14 26.29 10.51
CA ILE A 808 31.60 26.54 9.15
C ILE A 808 32.24 27.92 9.12
N GLN A 809 33.56 27.98 9.02
CA GLN A 809 34.32 29.22 8.89
C GLN A 809 34.67 29.49 7.43
N GLN A 810 34.43 30.71 6.98
CA GLN A 810 34.74 31.19 5.64
C GLN A 810 35.75 32.32 5.68
N GLU A 811 36.84 32.15 4.95
CA GLU A 811 37.89 33.14 4.80
C GLU A 811 38.34 33.27 3.34
N PHE A 812 38.89 34.43 2.99
CA PHE A 812 39.57 34.58 1.71
C PHE A 812 40.97 33.98 1.79
N SER A 813 41.22 32.97 0.97
CA SER A 813 42.53 32.35 0.81
C SER A 813 42.89 32.34 -0.68
N GLU A 814 44.04 32.92 -1.04
CA GLU A 814 44.53 32.99 -2.44
C GLU A 814 43.54 33.65 -3.43
N GLY A 815 42.73 34.60 -2.96
CA GLY A 815 41.74 35.29 -3.80
C GLY A 815 40.43 34.50 -4.03
N GLN A 816 40.26 33.35 -3.38
CA GLN A 816 39.01 32.58 -3.38
C GLN A 816 38.44 32.49 -1.96
N LEU A 817 37.11 32.54 -1.84
CA LEU A 817 36.44 32.27 -0.58
C LEU A 817 36.47 30.76 -0.34
N ARG A 818 37.09 30.33 0.76
CA ARG A 818 37.13 28.91 1.16
C ARG A 818 36.32 28.72 2.44
N ALA A 819 35.55 27.63 2.49
CA ALA A 819 34.83 27.20 3.67
C ALA A 819 35.58 26.03 4.33
N GLN A 820 35.69 26.06 5.66
CA GLN A 820 36.30 25.00 6.46
C GLN A 820 35.37 24.61 7.61
N LEU A 821 35.25 23.31 7.84
CA LEU A 821 34.62 22.76 9.04
C LEU A 821 35.62 22.74 10.20
N THR A 822 35.37 23.54 11.22
CA THR A 822 36.22 23.64 12.41
C THR A 822 35.51 22.99 13.60
N PRO A 823 36.12 22.00 14.29
CA PRO A 823 35.56 21.42 15.52
C PRO A 823 35.28 22.47 16.59
N LYS A 824 34.15 22.38 17.29
CA LYS A 824 33.71 23.35 18.31
C LYS A 824 34.68 23.47 19.49
N ASP A 825 35.40 22.41 19.83
CA ASP A 825 36.41 22.40 20.89
C ASP A 825 37.67 23.18 20.53
N GLN A 826 37.86 23.52 19.25
CA GLN A 826 38.95 24.38 18.76
C GLN A 826 38.55 25.86 18.69
N VAL A 827 37.30 26.20 19.02
CA VAL A 827 36.77 27.56 18.94
C VAL A 827 36.79 28.20 20.33
N ALA A 828 37.54 29.29 20.48
CA ALA A 828 37.72 29.96 21.78
C ALA A 828 36.42 30.56 22.36
N ASP A 829 35.56 31.11 21.50
CA ASP A 829 34.26 31.66 21.89
C ASP A 829 33.15 31.19 20.94
N LEU A 830 32.22 30.40 21.48
CA LEU A 830 31.08 29.84 20.76
C LEU A 830 29.84 30.75 20.81
N ALA A 831 29.83 31.79 21.64
CA ALA A 831 28.64 32.65 21.81
C ALA A 831 28.23 33.37 20.51
N PRO A 832 29.16 33.91 19.68
CA PRO A 832 28.79 34.49 18.39
C PRO A 832 28.15 33.47 17.44
N TRP A 833 28.67 32.24 17.42
CA TRP A 833 28.17 31.16 16.57
C TRP A 833 26.79 30.65 17.01
N GLN A 834 26.53 30.60 18.32
CA GLN A 834 25.21 30.25 18.85
C GLN A 834 24.13 31.23 18.36
N ARG A 835 24.45 32.53 18.20
CA ARG A 835 23.50 33.51 17.65
C ARG A 835 23.09 33.20 16.21
N VAL A 836 24.03 32.73 15.39
CA VAL A 836 23.77 32.32 14.00
C VAL A 836 22.79 31.16 13.97
N VAL A 837 23.05 30.16 14.81
CA VAL A 837 22.23 28.96 14.96
C VAL A 837 20.82 29.30 15.44
N ASP A 838 20.71 30.15 16.47
CA ASP A 838 19.42 30.59 17.01
C ASP A 838 18.59 31.35 15.95
N LEU A 839 19.24 32.16 15.11
CA LEU A 839 18.57 32.87 14.02
C LEU A 839 18.13 31.91 12.91
N GLN A 840 18.99 30.98 12.47
CA GLN A 840 18.61 29.96 11.47
C GLN A 840 17.44 29.12 11.98
N GLN A 841 17.51 28.64 13.22
CA GLN A 841 16.44 27.85 13.82
C GLN A 841 15.12 28.62 13.91
N TRP A 842 15.17 29.93 14.22
CA TRP A 842 13.96 30.75 14.25
C TRP A 842 13.38 30.97 12.85
N LEU A 843 14.21 31.24 11.85
CA LEU A 843 13.77 31.52 10.49
C LEU A 843 13.23 30.27 9.78
N LEU A 844 13.82 29.10 10.01
CA LEU A 844 13.60 27.89 9.23
C LEU A 844 12.11 27.57 8.99
N GLY A 845 11.74 27.44 7.71
CA GLY A 845 10.38 27.11 7.27
C GLY A 845 9.36 28.25 7.35
N ARG A 846 9.72 29.43 7.89
CA ARG A 846 8.86 30.62 7.90
C ARG A 846 8.86 31.32 6.54
N GLU A 847 7.79 32.08 6.30
CA GLU A 847 7.72 33.00 5.16
C GLU A 847 8.79 34.10 5.27
N CYS A 848 9.34 34.49 4.13
CA CYS A 848 10.26 35.61 3.95
C CYS A 848 9.51 36.95 4.01
N GLU A 849 8.85 37.21 5.13
CA GLU A 849 8.02 38.39 5.36
C GLU A 849 8.68 39.41 6.29
N VAL A 850 8.12 40.63 6.30
CA VAL A 850 8.51 41.70 7.22
C VAL A 850 8.33 41.24 8.67
N LEU A 851 9.22 41.70 9.55
CA LEU A 851 9.19 41.36 10.97
C LEU A 851 7.82 41.73 11.61
N ALA A 852 6.93 40.76 11.77
CA ALA A 852 5.63 40.96 12.42
C ALA A 852 5.82 41.39 13.89
N LYS A 853 4.94 42.24 14.45
CA LYS A 853 5.04 42.67 15.86
C LYS A 853 4.53 41.60 16.83
N THR A 854 5.32 40.58 17.08
CA THR A 854 5.07 39.52 18.08
C THR A 854 6.15 39.54 19.17
N SER A 855 5.94 38.83 20.27
CA SER A 855 6.97 38.72 21.33
C SER A 855 8.26 38.07 20.83
N ASP A 856 8.15 37.10 19.92
CA ASP A 856 9.28 36.36 19.35
C ASP A 856 10.12 37.23 18.41
N SER A 857 9.47 38.11 17.66
CA SER A 857 10.18 39.02 16.76
C SER A 857 11.01 40.05 17.51
N GLN A 858 10.58 40.47 18.70
CA GLN A 858 11.39 41.37 19.55
C GLN A 858 12.70 40.69 20.00
N LYS A 859 12.67 39.40 20.32
CA LYS A 859 13.87 38.63 20.68
C LYS A 859 14.87 38.63 19.52
N ILE A 860 14.39 38.36 18.31
CA ILE A 860 15.22 38.33 17.09
C ILE A 860 15.76 39.71 16.75
N TYR A 861 14.90 40.73 16.81
CA TYR A 861 15.34 42.11 16.62
C TYR A 861 16.47 42.48 17.60
N ASN A 862 16.32 42.16 18.88
CA ASN A 862 17.35 42.40 19.89
C ASN A 862 18.68 41.68 19.58
N MET A 863 18.63 40.51 18.93
CA MET A 863 19.84 39.80 18.48
C MET A 863 20.53 40.49 17.30
N LEU A 864 19.76 41.11 16.40
CA LEU A 864 20.26 41.77 15.19
C LEU A 864 20.80 43.18 15.45
N VAL A 865 20.38 43.84 16.53
CA VAL A 865 20.84 45.21 16.88
C VAL A 865 22.35 45.25 17.16
N ASP A 866 22.90 44.23 17.79
CA ASP A 866 24.32 44.17 18.18
C ASP A 866 25.15 43.36 17.18
N ALA A 867 25.45 43.96 16.02
CA ALA A 867 26.26 43.34 14.98
C ALA A 867 27.68 42.98 15.45
N GLU A 868 28.22 43.62 16.49
CA GLU A 868 29.56 43.32 17.02
C GLU A 868 29.62 41.95 17.71
N ALA A 869 28.52 41.52 18.32
CA ALA A 869 28.41 40.20 18.96
C ALA A 869 28.31 39.01 17.99
N TRP A 870 28.30 39.25 16.67
CA TRP A 870 28.30 38.23 15.61
C TRP A 870 29.72 37.87 15.15
N PRO A 871 29.96 36.66 14.63
CA PRO A 871 31.31 36.23 14.23
C PRO A 871 31.85 37.08 13.08
N ASN A 872 33.18 37.26 13.07
CA ASN A 872 33.91 37.89 11.97
C ASN A 872 34.09 36.89 10.82
N ASP A 873 32.98 36.49 10.23
CA ASP A 873 32.91 35.51 9.15
C ASP A 873 32.21 36.13 7.93
N ILE A 874 32.81 35.99 6.76
CA ILE A 874 32.38 36.67 5.54
C ILE A 874 30.99 36.21 5.12
N GLY A 875 30.77 34.90 5.07
CA GLY A 875 29.49 34.33 4.64
C GLY A 875 28.37 34.60 5.63
N ILE A 876 28.66 34.56 6.93
CA ILE A 876 27.65 34.85 7.97
C ILE A 876 27.24 36.32 7.92
N LEU A 877 28.19 37.25 7.91
CA LEU A 877 27.87 38.68 7.86
C LEU A 877 27.09 39.03 6.58
N GLU A 878 27.45 38.40 5.45
CA GLU A 878 26.73 38.57 4.20
C GLU A 878 25.29 38.02 4.26
N TRP A 879 25.13 36.80 4.77
CA TRP A 879 23.82 36.18 4.95
C TRP A 879 22.94 36.99 5.91
N THR A 880 23.46 37.40 7.08
CA THR A 880 22.72 38.20 8.06
C THR A 880 22.35 39.58 7.51
N GLY A 881 23.22 40.21 6.73
CA GLY A 881 22.89 41.45 6.03
C GLY A 881 21.70 41.30 5.06
N ARG A 882 21.64 40.18 4.32
CA ARG A 882 20.48 39.85 3.45
C ARG A 882 19.23 39.59 4.27
N VAL A 883 19.35 38.84 5.36
CA VAL A 883 18.24 38.58 6.30
C VAL A 883 17.65 39.89 6.81
N CYS A 884 18.47 40.79 7.37
CA CYS A 884 18.01 42.09 7.84
C CYS A 884 17.32 42.91 6.74
N SER A 885 17.82 42.83 5.50
CA SER A 885 17.24 43.54 4.36
C SER A 885 15.84 43.01 4.01
N ILE A 886 15.64 41.68 4.03
CA ILE A 886 14.34 41.04 3.76
C ILE A 886 13.36 41.34 4.89
N LEU A 887 13.82 41.30 6.14
CA LEU A 887 13.01 41.63 7.33
C LEU A 887 12.71 43.14 7.48
N GLN A 888 13.23 43.99 6.58
CA GLN A 888 13.14 45.45 6.58
C GLN A 888 13.79 46.14 7.80
N CYS A 889 14.80 45.51 8.41
CA CYS A 889 15.65 46.08 9.46
C CYS A 889 16.87 46.76 8.83
N GLU A 890 16.66 47.90 8.17
CA GLU A 890 17.68 48.51 7.30
C GLU A 890 18.88 49.08 8.06
N GLN A 891 18.65 49.64 9.25
CA GLN A 891 19.74 50.17 10.07
C GLN A 891 20.67 49.03 10.52
N GLU A 892 20.09 47.90 10.90
CA GLU A 892 20.80 46.69 11.30
C GLU A 892 21.53 46.08 10.09
N ALA A 893 20.88 46.00 8.93
CA ALA A 893 21.51 45.53 7.69
C ALA A 893 22.78 46.34 7.36
N VAL A 894 22.73 47.67 7.47
CA VAL A 894 23.90 48.54 7.26
C VAL A 894 25.02 48.26 8.25
N ARG A 895 24.72 47.93 9.51
CA ARG A 895 25.76 47.54 10.50
C ARG A 895 26.47 46.27 10.05
N PHE A 896 25.74 45.24 9.62
CA PHE A 896 26.33 44.01 9.10
C PHE A 896 27.13 44.24 7.82
N TRP A 897 26.63 45.02 6.87
CA TRP A 897 27.35 45.36 5.65
C TRP A 897 28.65 46.14 5.92
N THR A 898 28.59 47.08 6.85
CA THR A 898 29.76 47.87 7.26
C THR A 898 30.80 46.98 7.94
N LYS A 899 30.36 46.10 8.85
CA LYS A 899 31.23 45.12 9.52
C LYS A 899 31.90 44.19 8.50
N LEU A 900 31.15 43.69 7.51
CA LEU A 900 31.70 42.87 6.44
C LEU A 900 32.82 43.59 5.66
N LEU A 901 32.65 44.88 5.35
CA LEU A 901 33.68 45.67 4.66
C LEU A 901 34.97 45.86 5.47
N THR A 902 34.97 45.62 6.80
CA THR A 902 36.20 45.62 7.61
C THR A 902 37.07 44.39 7.37
N LEU A 903 36.49 43.29 6.87
CA LEU A 903 37.20 42.04 6.56
C LEU A 903 37.73 42.00 5.12
N GLY A 904 37.21 42.87 4.25
CA GLY A 904 37.60 42.97 2.85
C GLY A 904 36.49 43.57 2.00
N ASP A 905 36.84 44.10 0.83
CA ASP A 905 35.82 44.65 -0.06
C ASP A 905 34.94 43.53 -0.64
N HIS A 906 33.62 43.74 -0.64
CA HIS A 906 32.65 42.71 -1.00
C HIS A 906 31.51 43.26 -1.85
N PRO A 907 31.16 42.63 -3.00
CA PRO A 907 30.18 43.18 -3.93
C PRO A 907 28.79 43.32 -3.29
N ASN A 908 28.32 42.30 -2.57
CA ASN A 908 26.99 42.32 -1.96
C ASN A 908 26.89 43.34 -0.82
N ALA A 909 27.99 43.60 -0.10
CA ALA A 909 28.02 44.66 0.91
C ALA A 909 27.94 46.05 0.28
N ARG A 910 28.66 46.29 -0.82
CA ARG A 910 28.59 47.55 -1.57
C ARG A 910 27.21 47.81 -2.13
N LEU A 911 26.58 46.82 -2.75
CA LEU A 911 25.22 46.95 -3.28
C LEU A 911 24.18 47.11 -2.17
N GLY A 912 24.31 46.37 -1.06
CA GLY A 912 23.45 46.50 0.12
C GLY A 912 23.50 47.90 0.75
N LEU A 913 24.69 48.47 0.92
CA LEU A 913 24.88 49.84 1.43
C LEU A 913 24.36 50.89 0.45
N ALA A 914 24.64 50.73 -0.86
CA ALA A 914 24.11 51.63 -1.88
C ALA A 914 22.56 51.65 -1.87
N ARG A 915 21.93 50.48 -1.76
CA ARG A 915 20.47 50.35 -1.65
C ARG A 915 19.91 51.06 -0.42
N ALA A 916 20.52 50.87 0.75
CA ALA A 916 20.09 51.52 1.99
C ALA A 916 20.21 53.05 1.88
N HIS A 917 21.35 53.56 1.39
CA HIS A 917 21.57 54.99 1.20
C HIS A 917 20.63 55.62 0.17
N LEU A 918 20.30 54.93 -0.92
CA LEU A 918 19.30 55.40 -1.89
C LEU A 918 17.90 55.53 -1.27
N LYS A 919 17.54 54.62 -0.38
CA LYS A 919 16.25 54.70 0.31
C LYS A 919 16.22 55.84 1.34
N TRP A 920 17.34 56.12 2.00
CA TRP A 920 17.45 57.27 2.93
C TRP A 920 17.69 58.61 2.24
N GLY A 921 17.84 58.64 0.91
CA GLY A 921 18.12 59.86 0.14
C GLY A 921 19.59 60.33 0.23
N ASN A 922 20.50 59.52 0.76
CA ASN A 922 21.93 59.82 0.86
C ASN A 922 22.66 59.50 -0.46
N LEU A 923 22.35 60.27 -1.51
CA LEU A 923 22.76 59.97 -2.88
C LEU A 923 24.28 59.90 -3.08
N ASP A 924 25.04 60.73 -2.36
CA ASP A 924 26.50 60.77 -2.50
C ASP A 924 27.19 59.56 -1.88
N GLU A 925 26.68 59.06 -0.75
CA GLU A 925 27.18 57.81 -0.16
C GLU A 925 26.83 56.62 -1.06
N ALA A 926 25.60 56.57 -1.59
CA ALA A 926 25.21 55.55 -2.55
C ALA A 926 26.13 55.54 -3.78
N GLN A 927 26.48 56.72 -4.32
CA GLN A 927 27.42 56.85 -5.44
C GLN A 927 28.80 56.27 -5.11
N LYS A 928 29.37 56.59 -3.93
CA LYS A 928 30.69 56.07 -3.52
C LYS A 928 30.72 54.54 -3.53
N HIS A 929 29.68 53.90 -3.00
CA HIS A 929 29.58 52.44 -2.99
C HIS A 929 29.45 51.85 -4.40
N LEU A 930 28.63 52.46 -5.26
CA LEU A 930 28.45 52.02 -6.65
C LEU A 930 29.70 52.22 -7.51
N ASP A 931 30.48 53.27 -7.28
CA ASP A 931 31.73 53.53 -8.00
C ASP A 931 32.80 52.49 -7.68
N VAL A 932 32.95 52.16 -6.40
CA VAL A 932 33.83 51.07 -5.97
C VAL A 932 33.35 49.75 -6.57
N TRP A 933 32.03 49.48 -6.52
CA TRP A 933 31.47 48.25 -7.07
C TRP A 933 31.78 48.08 -8.57
N LYS A 934 31.53 49.12 -9.38
CA LYS A 934 31.81 49.11 -10.82
C LYS A 934 33.29 48.90 -11.15
N ARG A 935 34.18 49.43 -10.32
CA ARG A 935 35.64 49.37 -10.56
C ARG A 935 36.23 48.03 -10.13
N ALA A 936 35.75 47.46 -9.03
CA ALA A 936 36.38 46.34 -8.35
C ALA A 936 35.77 44.97 -8.67
N PHE A 937 34.51 44.91 -9.15
CA PHE A 937 33.79 43.66 -9.33
C PHE A 937 33.19 43.49 -10.73
N THR A 938 32.91 42.24 -11.10
CA THR A 938 32.19 41.92 -12.32
C THR A 938 30.80 42.57 -12.31
N PRO A 939 30.39 43.26 -13.40
CA PRO A 939 29.07 43.86 -13.51
C PRO A 939 27.95 42.85 -13.30
N ARG A 940 26.92 43.25 -12.54
CA ARG A 940 25.69 42.51 -12.24
C ARG A 940 24.50 43.43 -12.51
N ALA A 941 23.37 42.85 -12.94
CA ALA A 941 22.15 43.60 -13.23
C ALA A 941 21.72 44.51 -12.07
N GLU A 942 21.64 43.95 -10.85
CA GLU A 942 21.25 44.68 -9.64
C GLU A 942 22.02 46.00 -9.44
N GLY A 943 23.34 46.00 -9.60
CA GLY A 943 24.14 47.21 -9.39
C GLY A 943 23.89 48.28 -10.46
N TRP A 944 23.57 47.89 -11.69
CA TRP A 944 23.11 48.81 -12.72
C TRP A 944 21.70 49.33 -12.47
N THR A 945 20.81 48.49 -11.94
CA THR A 945 19.46 48.92 -11.50
C THR A 945 19.56 49.95 -10.38
N LEU A 946 20.42 49.74 -9.37
CA LEU A 946 20.67 50.74 -8.32
C LEU A 946 21.31 52.02 -8.87
N GLN A 947 22.20 51.94 -9.85
CA GLN A 947 22.74 53.12 -10.54
C GLN A 947 21.64 53.88 -11.32
N GLY A 948 20.70 53.16 -11.93
CA GLY A 948 19.54 53.73 -12.60
C GLY A 948 18.67 54.50 -11.61
N ILE A 949 18.34 53.90 -10.47
CA ILE A 949 17.57 54.52 -9.37
C ILE A 949 18.29 55.77 -8.84
N LEU A 950 19.60 55.72 -8.62
CA LEU A 950 20.40 56.88 -8.21
C LEU A 950 20.28 58.04 -9.21
N SER A 951 20.37 57.72 -10.51
CA SER A 951 20.29 58.71 -11.58
C SER A 951 18.87 59.29 -11.69
N MET A 952 17.84 58.47 -11.52
CA MET A 952 16.43 58.92 -11.44
C MET A 952 16.22 59.90 -10.28
N GLN A 953 16.71 59.58 -9.07
CA GLN A 953 16.58 60.46 -7.89
C GLN A 953 17.35 61.78 -8.06
N ARG A 954 18.41 61.81 -8.88
CA ARG A 954 19.13 63.03 -9.29
C ARG A 954 18.50 63.76 -10.48
N GLN A 955 17.39 63.25 -11.02
CA GLN A 955 16.73 63.76 -12.23
C GLN A 955 17.63 63.72 -13.49
N ASP A 956 18.67 62.88 -13.50
CA ASP A 956 19.48 62.60 -14.70
C ASP A 956 18.88 61.42 -15.45
N TYR A 957 17.80 61.68 -16.18
CA TYR A 957 17.08 60.65 -16.93
C TYR A 957 17.91 60.04 -18.06
N SER A 958 18.94 60.75 -18.55
CA SER A 958 19.83 60.24 -19.60
C SER A 958 20.71 59.11 -19.07
N GLN A 959 21.33 59.33 -17.91
CA GLN A 959 22.13 58.30 -17.25
C GLN A 959 21.26 57.19 -16.67
N ALA A 960 20.06 57.51 -16.18
CA ALA A 960 19.10 56.50 -15.72
C ALA A 960 18.75 55.51 -16.84
N LYS A 961 18.36 56.01 -18.02
CA LYS A 961 18.05 55.19 -19.20
C LYS A 961 19.22 54.27 -19.56
N LYS A 962 20.44 54.80 -19.58
CA LYS A 962 21.65 54.01 -19.88
C LYS A 962 21.88 52.92 -18.85
N ALA A 963 21.79 53.24 -17.56
CA ALA A 963 22.04 52.28 -16.49
C ALA A 963 20.97 51.16 -16.47
N PHE A 964 19.68 51.48 -16.62
CA PHE A 964 18.66 50.44 -16.74
C PHE A 964 18.85 49.58 -17.99
N GLY A 965 19.21 50.18 -19.13
CA GLY A 965 19.56 49.41 -20.33
C GLY A 965 20.75 48.47 -20.14
N GLN A 966 21.76 48.87 -19.35
CA GLN A 966 22.88 47.99 -18.98
C GLN A 966 22.45 46.86 -18.04
N SER A 967 21.49 47.12 -17.14
CA SER A 967 20.90 46.07 -16.31
C SER A 967 20.18 45.03 -17.18
N LEU A 968 19.32 45.48 -18.09
CA LEU A 968 18.54 44.61 -18.99
C LEU A 968 19.39 43.84 -20.01
N ALA A 969 20.56 44.37 -20.36
CA ALA A 969 21.53 43.65 -21.18
C ALA A 969 22.19 42.47 -20.44
N ILE A 970 22.21 42.50 -19.10
CA ILE A 970 22.72 41.42 -18.25
C ILE A 970 21.58 40.47 -17.85
N ASP A 971 20.45 41.03 -17.41
CA ASP A 971 19.26 40.28 -17.00
C ASP A 971 18.01 40.88 -17.68
N ALA A 972 17.59 40.23 -18.76
CA ALA A 972 16.40 40.62 -19.51
C ALA A 972 15.08 40.36 -18.75
N ALA A 973 15.11 39.75 -17.56
CA ALA A 973 13.95 39.55 -16.71
C ALA A 973 13.87 40.56 -15.55
N ASP A 974 14.84 41.48 -15.38
CA ASP A 974 14.81 42.48 -14.30
C ASP A 974 13.62 43.45 -14.49
N GLN A 975 12.53 43.17 -13.78
CA GLN A 975 11.30 43.95 -13.84
C GLN A 975 11.50 45.38 -13.32
N LYS A 976 12.33 45.58 -12.29
CA LYS A 976 12.60 46.92 -11.75
C LYS A 976 13.37 47.77 -12.75
N ALA A 977 14.31 47.17 -13.47
CA ALA A 977 15.01 47.85 -14.54
C ALA A 977 14.10 48.17 -15.73
N HIS A 978 13.17 47.27 -16.12
CA HIS A 978 12.18 47.56 -17.16
C HIS A 978 11.26 48.73 -16.81
N LEU A 979 10.69 48.72 -15.60
CA LEU A 979 9.85 49.81 -15.10
C LEU A 979 10.65 51.11 -15.03
N GLY A 980 11.86 51.06 -14.46
CA GLY A 980 12.78 52.19 -14.38
C GLY A 980 13.16 52.77 -15.75
N LEU A 981 13.37 51.92 -16.76
CA LEU A 981 13.66 52.33 -18.12
C LEU A 981 12.48 53.08 -18.73
N GLY A 982 11.25 52.57 -18.57
CA GLY A 982 10.02 53.26 -19.00
C GLY A 982 9.87 54.63 -18.35
N MET A 983 10.08 54.72 -17.04
CA MET A 983 10.03 55.98 -16.29
C MET A 983 11.13 56.97 -16.73
N ALA A 984 12.33 56.49 -17.03
CA ALA A 984 13.43 57.33 -17.53
C ALA A 984 13.12 57.89 -18.93
N CYS A 985 12.60 57.07 -19.84
CA CYS A 985 12.14 57.52 -21.16
C CYS A 985 11.03 58.58 -21.04
N MET A 986 10.10 58.39 -20.11
CA MET A 986 9.05 59.36 -19.82
C MET A 986 9.61 60.70 -19.33
N GLY A 987 10.58 60.68 -18.39
CA GLY A 987 11.27 61.88 -17.91
C GLY A 987 12.03 62.63 -19.01
N ARG A 988 12.39 61.95 -20.11
CA ARG A 988 13.01 62.53 -21.31
C ARG A 988 12.02 63.00 -22.37
N GLY A 989 10.72 62.74 -22.20
CA GLY A 989 9.69 63.03 -23.20
C GLY A 989 9.66 62.05 -24.38
N GLU A 990 10.29 60.88 -24.26
CA GLU A 990 10.35 59.84 -25.30
C GLU A 990 9.10 58.93 -25.24
N THR A 991 7.93 59.53 -25.48
CA THR A 991 6.61 58.92 -25.21
C THR A 991 6.33 57.63 -26.00
N ALA A 992 6.77 57.55 -27.26
CA ALA A 992 6.60 56.35 -28.09
C ALA A 992 7.41 55.14 -27.59
N GLU A 993 8.65 55.38 -27.16
CA GLU A 993 9.51 54.33 -26.61
C GLU A 993 8.99 53.86 -25.24
N CYS A 994 8.55 54.81 -24.41
CA CYS A 994 7.89 54.55 -23.14
C CYS A 994 6.65 53.65 -23.28
N PHE A 995 5.80 53.92 -24.27
CA PHE A 995 4.60 53.12 -24.54
C PHE A 995 4.95 51.67 -24.90
N ASN A 996 5.97 51.48 -25.74
CA ASN A 996 6.43 50.14 -26.12
C ASN A 996 7.01 49.36 -24.93
N ILE A 997 7.84 50.01 -24.10
CA ILE A 997 8.47 49.36 -22.93
C ILE A 997 7.41 48.89 -21.94
N PHE A 998 6.47 49.74 -21.54
CA PHE A 998 5.42 49.32 -20.61
C PHE A 998 4.50 48.26 -21.22
N GLY A 999 4.27 48.30 -22.53
CA GLY A 999 3.56 47.24 -23.24
C GLY A 999 4.27 45.89 -23.14
N GLN A 1000 5.60 45.85 -23.24
CA GLN A 1000 6.39 44.63 -23.05
C GLN A 1000 6.33 44.12 -21.61
N VAL A 1001 6.37 45.00 -20.61
CA VAL A 1001 6.22 44.61 -19.20
C VAL A 1001 4.87 43.93 -18.97
N LEU A 1002 3.78 44.48 -19.52
CA LEU A 1002 2.43 43.91 -19.40
C LEU A 1002 2.22 42.63 -20.22
N LEU A 1003 3.08 42.33 -21.20
CA LEU A 1003 3.07 41.02 -21.85
C LEU A 1003 3.68 39.95 -20.95
N ALA A 1004 4.70 40.30 -20.16
CA ALA A 1004 5.36 39.40 -19.21
C ALA A 1004 4.58 39.26 -17.89
N ASP A 1005 4.05 40.37 -17.38
CA ASP A 1005 3.27 40.45 -16.14
C ASP A 1005 1.97 41.23 -16.40
N PRO A 1006 0.90 40.55 -16.84
CA PRO A 1006 -0.34 41.18 -17.29
C PRO A 1006 -1.11 41.96 -16.22
N ASP A 1007 -0.81 41.74 -14.93
CA ASP A 1007 -1.48 42.36 -13.79
C ASP A 1007 -0.64 43.48 -13.15
N ASN A 1008 0.47 43.89 -13.80
CA ASN A 1008 1.35 44.94 -13.31
C ASN A 1008 0.72 46.35 -13.36
N VAL A 1009 0.22 46.82 -12.21
CA VAL A 1009 -0.46 48.12 -12.08
C VAL A 1009 0.45 49.31 -12.44
N GLU A 1010 1.73 49.28 -12.06
CA GLU A 1010 2.66 50.39 -12.33
C GLU A 1010 2.96 50.52 -13.82
N ALA A 1011 3.19 49.40 -14.51
CA ALA A 1011 3.35 49.39 -15.96
C ALA A 1011 2.08 49.90 -16.66
N MET A 1012 0.89 49.52 -16.16
CA MET A 1012 -0.38 49.98 -16.71
C MET A 1012 -0.57 51.49 -16.56
N ARG A 1013 -0.24 52.06 -15.40
CA ARG A 1013 -0.23 53.52 -15.18
C ARG A 1013 0.73 54.23 -16.12
N GLY A 1014 1.94 53.69 -16.28
CA GLY A 1014 2.93 54.20 -17.22
C GLY A 1014 2.44 54.18 -18.67
N LEU A 1015 1.77 53.09 -19.08
CA LEU A 1015 1.18 52.94 -20.40
C LEU A 1015 0.03 53.94 -20.64
N ILE A 1016 -0.83 54.17 -19.64
CA ILE A 1016 -1.89 55.19 -19.71
C ILE A 1016 -1.28 56.58 -19.95
N GLN A 1017 -0.25 56.94 -19.19
CA GLN A 1017 0.38 58.25 -19.29
C GLN A 1017 1.05 58.45 -20.66
N ALA A 1018 1.81 57.46 -21.13
CA ALA A 1018 2.43 57.51 -22.45
C ALA A 1018 1.40 57.52 -23.59
N GLY A 1019 0.39 56.64 -23.53
CA GLY A 1019 -0.65 56.52 -24.55
C GLY A 1019 -1.54 57.77 -24.64
N THR A 1020 -1.83 58.40 -23.50
CA THR A 1020 -2.54 59.69 -23.43
C THR A 1020 -1.73 60.80 -24.10
N ALA A 1021 -0.43 60.88 -23.81
CA ALA A 1021 0.46 61.88 -24.42
C ALA A 1021 0.60 61.69 -25.95
N MET A 1022 0.54 60.45 -26.42
CA MET A 1022 0.56 60.10 -27.85
C MET A 1022 -0.81 60.18 -28.53
N GLN A 1023 -1.90 60.39 -27.77
CA GLN A 1023 -3.27 60.28 -28.25
C GLN A 1023 -3.60 58.93 -28.92
N SER A 1024 -2.95 57.85 -28.47
CA SER A 1024 -3.13 56.49 -29.01
C SER A 1024 -4.31 55.77 -28.34
N TRP A 1025 -5.51 56.34 -28.50
CA TRP A 1025 -6.69 55.94 -27.73
C TRP A 1025 -7.13 54.49 -27.98
N GLU A 1026 -7.05 54.01 -29.22
CA GLU A 1026 -7.50 52.66 -29.59
C GLU A 1026 -6.57 51.56 -29.03
N ALA A 1027 -5.25 51.73 -29.17
CA ALA A 1027 -4.27 50.80 -28.63
C ALA A 1027 -4.29 50.77 -27.08
N LEU A 1028 -4.48 51.94 -26.46
CA LEU A 1028 -4.62 52.06 -25.01
C LEU A 1028 -5.92 51.42 -24.51
N ALA A 1029 -7.05 51.61 -25.21
CA ALA A 1029 -8.32 50.96 -24.89
C ALA A 1029 -8.23 49.43 -24.93
N GLY A 1030 -7.55 48.88 -25.94
CA GLY A 1030 -7.34 47.42 -26.05
C GLY A 1030 -6.49 46.83 -24.93
N SER A 1031 -5.53 47.60 -24.41
CA SER A 1031 -4.67 47.16 -23.30
C SER A 1031 -5.39 47.29 -21.95
N LEU A 1032 -6.07 48.42 -21.70
CA LEU A 1032 -6.88 48.63 -20.49
C LEU A 1032 -8.04 47.64 -20.38
N THR A 1033 -8.72 47.30 -21.49
CA THR A 1033 -9.82 46.32 -21.47
C THR A 1033 -9.32 44.98 -20.95
N ARG A 1034 -8.22 44.46 -21.48
CA ARG A 1034 -7.62 43.18 -21.04
C ARG A 1034 -7.17 43.21 -19.58
N PHE A 1035 -6.67 44.36 -19.10
CA PHE A 1035 -6.28 44.53 -17.70
C PHE A 1035 -7.49 44.50 -16.76
N VAL A 1036 -8.54 45.26 -17.08
CA VAL A 1036 -9.78 45.35 -16.27
C VAL A 1036 -10.58 44.05 -16.30
N GLU A 1037 -10.55 43.27 -17.39
CA GLU A 1037 -11.15 41.94 -17.45
C GLU A 1037 -10.52 40.97 -16.45
N ARG A 1038 -9.19 41.05 -16.25
CA ARG A 1038 -8.47 40.26 -15.25
C ARG A 1038 -8.65 40.81 -13.83
N ASN A 1039 -8.79 42.13 -13.71
CA ASN A 1039 -8.88 42.84 -12.43
C ASN A 1039 -10.22 43.60 -12.30
N PRO A 1040 -11.37 42.88 -12.25
CA PRO A 1040 -12.68 43.51 -12.39
C PRO A 1040 -13.04 44.48 -11.26
N ALA A 1041 -12.41 44.33 -10.08
CA ALA A 1041 -12.61 45.15 -8.90
C ALA A 1041 -11.77 46.44 -8.87
N ASP A 1042 -10.80 46.61 -9.77
CA ASP A 1042 -9.97 47.82 -9.83
C ASP A 1042 -10.77 48.99 -10.43
N CYS A 1043 -11.39 49.77 -9.55
CA CYS A 1043 -12.24 50.89 -9.93
C CYS A 1043 -11.45 52.04 -10.59
N ASP A 1044 -10.18 52.24 -10.22
CA ASP A 1044 -9.35 53.31 -10.76
C ASP A 1044 -8.98 53.01 -12.23
N MET A 1045 -8.57 51.77 -12.52
CA MET A 1045 -8.27 51.33 -13.90
C MET A 1045 -9.51 51.27 -14.76
N ARG A 1046 -10.66 50.89 -14.19
CA ARG A 1046 -11.95 50.88 -14.90
C ARG A 1046 -12.44 52.30 -15.20
N PHE A 1047 -12.21 53.26 -14.31
CA PHE A 1047 -12.49 54.68 -14.57
C PHE A 1047 -11.59 55.23 -15.70
N ALA A 1048 -10.29 54.91 -15.67
CA ALA A 1048 -9.38 55.26 -16.76
C ALA A 1048 -9.81 54.64 -18.11
N LEU A 1049 -10.25 53.38 -18.11
CA LEU A 1049 -10.78 52.70 -19.31
C LEU A 1049 -12.01 53.41 -19.89
N ALA A 1050 -12.96 53.83 -19.04
CA ALA A 1050 -14.15 54.56 -19.50
C ALA A 1050 -13.77 55.88 -20.21
N GLY A 1051 -12.83 56.64 -19.63
CA GLY A 1051 -12.33 57.88 -20.22
C GLY A 1051 -11.57 57.65 -21.54
N VAL A 1052 -10.75 56.60 -21.62
CA VAL A 1052 -10.02 56.24 -22.84
C VAL A 1052 -10.96 55.75 -23.94
N GLN A 1053 -11.96 54.92 -23.62
CA GLN A 1053 -12.96 54.43 -24.58
C GLN A 1053 -13.79 55.57 -25.16
N LEU A 1054 -14.15 56.57 -24.35
CA LEU A 1054 -14.84 57.76 -24.83
C LEU A 1054 -14.00 58.50 -25.89
N ARG A 1055 -12.70 58.71 -25.62
CA ARG A 1055 -11.76 59.37 -26.54
C ARG A 1055 -11.41 58.52 -27.77
N ALA A 1056 -11.52 57.19 -27.66
CA ALA A 1056 -11.40 56.25 -28.77
C ALA A 1056 -12.67 56.19 -29.65
N GLY A 1057 -13.72 56.99 -29.34
CA GLY A 1057 -14.97 56.98 -30.10
C GLY A 1057 -15.87 55.77 -29.81
N GLN A 1058 -15.73 55.15 -28.64
CA GLN A 1058 -16.47 53.97 -28.18
C GLN A 1058 -17.39 54.27 -26.99
N PRO A 1059 -18.39 55.18 -27.13
CA PRO A 1059 -19.22 55.64 -26.02
C PRO A 1059 -20.08 54.54 -25.40
N ASP A 1060 -20.51 53.54 -26.17
CA ASP A 1060 -21.29 52.40 -25.66
C ASP A 1060 -20.45 51.51 -24.73
N SER A 1061 -19.17 51.29 -25.07
CA SER A 1061 -18.24 50.57 -24.20
C SER A 1061 -17.95 51.37 -22.93
N ALA A 1062 -17.73 52.68 -23.06
CA ALA A 1062 -17.50 53.57 -21.93
C ALA A 1062 -18.72 53.63 -20.98
N LYS A 1063 -19.94 53.63 -21.53
CA LYS A 1063 -21.20 53.56 -20.75
C LYS A 1063 -21.28 52.30 -19.91
N ARG A 1064 -20.93 51.13 -20.47
CA ARG A 1064 -20.90 49.87 -19.71
C ARG A 1064 -19.92 49.93 -18.53
N GLN A 1065 -18.77 50.57 -18.72
CA GLN A 1065 -17.81 50.76 -17.63
C GLN A 1065 -18.37 51.69 -16.54
N PHE A 1066 -19.02 52.79 -16.94
CA PHE A 1066 -19.68 53.73 -16.02
C PHE A 1066 -20.80 53.08 -15.21
N GLU A 1067 -21.66 52.28 -15.83
CA GLU A 1067 -22.74 51.54 -15.14
C GLU A 1067 -22.16 50.60 -14.09
N MET A 1068 -21.06 49.90 -14.42
CA MET A 1068 -20.38 49.02 -13.48
C MET A 1068 -19.69 49.80 -12.34
N LEU A 1069 -19.05 50.93 -12.63
CA LEU A 1069 -18.44 51.80 -11.62
C LEU A 1069 -19.48 52.37 -10.64
N SER A 1070 -20.63 52.78 -11.15
CA SER A 1070 -21.76 53.27 -10.34
C SER A 1070 -22.31 52.22 -9.37
N LEU A 1071 -22.18 50.94 -9.72
CA LEU A 1071 -22.56 49.83 -8.85
C LEU A 1071 -21.47 49.49 -7.82
N LEU A 1072 -20.20 49.49 -8.24
CA LEU A 1072 -19.08 49.06 -7.39
C LEU A 1072 -18.62 50.14 -6.40
N LYS A 1073 -18.61 51.42 -6.83
CA LYS A 1073 -18.10 52.55 -6.05
C LYS A 1073 -18.83 53.85 -6.46
N PRO A 1074 -20.09 54.06 -6.01
CA PRO A 1074 -20.91 55.21 -6.40
C PRO A 1074 -20.36 56.56 -5.94
N ASP A 1075 -19.44 56.58 -4.98
CA ASP A 1075 -18.77 57.74 -4.42
C ASP A 1075 -17.39 58.04 -5.06
N LEU A 1076 -17.04 57.37 -6.17
CA LEU A 1076 -15.77 57.60 -6.86
C LEU A 1076 -15.66 59.03 -7.39
N GLU A 1077 -14.57 59.71 -7.05
CA GLU A 1077 -14.27 61.07 -7.50
C GLU A 1077 -14.21 61.15 -9.04
N GLY A 1078 -14.88 62.14 -9.64
CA GLY A 1078 -14.96 62.31 -11.10
C GLY A 1078 -16.05 61.51 -11.81
N LEU A 1079 -16.82 60.66 -11.10
CA LEU A 1079 -17.88 59.83 -11.71
C LEU A 1079 -19.02 60.67 -12.32
N ASN A 1080 -19.43 61.76 -11.65
CA ASN A 1080 -20.44 62.70 -12.16
C ASN A 1080 -19.99 63.43 -13.44
N GLU A 1081 -18.69 63.74 -13.55
CA GLU A 1081 -18.12 64.39 -14.73
C GLU A 1081 -18.08 63.43 -15.92
N LEU A 1082 -17.72 62.16 -15.66
CA LEU A 1082 -17.78 61.10 -16.67
C LEU A 1082 -19.21 60.86 -17.17
N GLU A 1083 -20.22 60.91 -16.29
CA GLU A 1083 -21.64 60.81 -16.67
C GLU A 1083 -22.04 61.95 -17.61
N ALA A 1084 -21.65 63.19 -17.29
CA ALA A 1084 -21.95 64.36 -18.11
C ALA A 1084 -21.31 64.24 -19.50
N LEU A 1085 -20.05 63.81 -19.58
CA LEU A 1085 -19.34 63.59 -20.84
C LEU A 1085 -19.96 62.48 -21.70
N LEU A 1086 -20.44 61.39 -21.07
CA LEU A 1086 -21.13 60.31 -21.76
C LEU A 1086 -22.48 60.75 -22.34
N ARG A 1087 -23.23 61.57 -21.60
CA ARG A 1087 -24.52 62.13 -22.08
C ARG A 1087 -24.31 62.97 -23.34
N THR A 1088 -23.29 63.83 -23.38
CA THR A 1088 -22.97 64.62 -24.57
C THR A 1088 -22.55 63.74 -25.76
N ALA A 1089 -21.63 62.79 -25.54
CA ALA A 1089 -21.11 61.94 -26.61
C ALA A 1089 -22.15 61.00 -27.23
N LEU A 1090 -23.14 60.54 -26.44
CA LEU A 1090 -24.24 59.70 -26.92
C LEU A 1090 -25.30 60.50 -27.69
N VAL A 1091 -25.51 61.77 -27.34
CA VAL A 1091 -26.44 62.68 -28.05
C VAL A 1091 -25.88 63.10 -29.41
N ASP A 1092 -24.58 63.42 -29.50
CA ASP A 1092 -23.94 63.80 -30.76
C ASP A 1092 -23.95 62.66 -31.81
N ARG A 1093 -23.93 61.39 -31.37
CA ARG A 1093 -24.11 60.23 -32.25
C ARG A 1093 -25.55 60.09 -32.77
N HIS A 1094 -26.55 60.41 -31.94
CA HIS A 1094 -27.94 60.41 -32.37
C HIS A 1094 -28.22 61.52 -33.39
N ALA A 1095 -27.56 62.67 -33.27
CA ALA A 1095 -27.65 63.78 -34.24
C ALA A 1095 -26.87 63.56 -35.55
N MET A 1096 -25.89 62.64 -35.58
CA MET A 1096 -25.19 62.21 -36.81
C MET A 1096 -25.82 61.00 -37.52
N ALA A 1097 -26.68 60.23 -36.82
CA ALA A 1097 -27.36 59.05 -37.36
C ALA A 1097 -28.79 59.32 -37.86
N THR A 1098 -29.38 60.47 -37.49
CA THR A 1098 -30.56 61.09 -38.11
C THR A 1098 -30.14 62.08 -39.19
#